data_AF-A0AA36FNK1-F1
#
_entry.id   AF-A0AA36FNK1-F1
#
_cell.length_a   1.000
_cell.length_b   1.000
_cell.length_c   1.000
_cell.angle_alpha   90.00
_cell.angle_beta   90.00
_cell.angle_gamma   90.00
#
_symmetry.space_group_name_H-M   'P 1'
#
loop_
_entity.id
_entity.type
_entity.pdbx_description
1 polymer ?
#
loop_
_entity_poly.entity_id
_entity_poly.type
_entity_poly.pdbx_seq_one_letter_code
_entity_poly.pdbx_strand_id
1 'polypeptide(L)'
;MAACIAGIPFLFLLLLAFLESHVVTSAKWRQARNVFLSNVDTLSETMKRQPSHMITTRDLFGLTEDEDVTLMDSAPSEQGTIIKKYGETYRGLPVFDASLTVETDANTDVYTGQVTGRLAQNLDDDINSTVPALNEPEVMLLAANYGKFSMEGARIDYDKLLLMIFVKDNVAILVYRIQYYAVSNGKNYRFCMLIDANNGMLVKKWNTLETAKTKYKMKGVGGNNLIGKLRYGEELPYLEVTREGDDCYFGNEFVTVVNLKGEEFLPNEAESIYNLKCNTTAKDEVNGAYSPINDAIFYGNVVYNMYKEWVKIPPVKKLPMALRVHFGQNIVNAFYNGRNFSFGDGDKEYRPLVSLDIIAHEITHCFTEEHSGLIYEGQSGGIDESFSDLAGEAAEKFLNRGETNEWKIGEDVSTVPLRNVCNQSTDGMSIIHASDYYDLMDVHYVSGVFNRFYCLLARRRGWNTKRVLKAAAHSNRFYWHPTTTFVEAACDFMKSAYDFGYDTKPVERVFKKVGIKVCDLSSYIRTVHQNSKIEDLSAIPEEEIMFKLKIKSELKNVKITTFGGMGEADLFVCYKKLRCNEHLTKWRSNKPGTSQKILMESPKKGCDVESIDCDVERSDCDVKGSGCDVEGIGCDVVRLGCDVEGLGCDVEGIGCDVDRLGCDVEDIDCDVEGIGCDVERSDCDVKGSGCDVEVIGCDVEGIGCDVERSDCDVKGSGCDVEGIGCDVVRLGCDVEGLGCDVEDTLQVEQKVIPRVLHTCTSFIQDM
;
A
#
# COMPACT_ATOMS: atom_id res chain seq x y z
N MET A 1 57.75 43.21 36.18
CA MET A 1 58.23 41.86 36.55
C MET A 1 57.03 40.96 36.82
N ALA A 2 57.26 39.64 36.84
CA ALA A 2 56.52 38.61 37.59
C ALA A 2 55.09 38.91 38.13
N ALA A 3 54.10 38.26 37.50
CA ALA A 3 53.37 37.11 38.05
C ALA A 3 52.52 37.20 39.36
N CYS A 4 51.32 36.58 39.28
CA CYS A 4 50.66 35.75 40.31
C CYS A 4 50.01 36.47 41.54
N ILE A 5 48.98 35.93 42.24
CA ILE A 5 48.25 34.63 42.17
C ILE A 5 46.84 34.72 42.83
N ALA A 6 45.89 33.85 42.43
CA ALA A 6 44.61 33.47 43.10
C ALA A 6 43.57 34.57 43.51
N GLY A 7 42.26 34.28 43.66
CA GLY A 7 41.48 33.07 43.33
C GLY A 7 40.19 32.93 44.19
N ILE A 8 39.24 32.07 43.77
CA ILE A 8 38.02 31.61 44.50
C ILE A 8 36.89 32.69 44.59
N PRO A 9 35.58 32.38 44.39
CA PRO A 9 34.96 31.54 43.35
C PRO A 9 33.77 32.24 42.62
N PHE A 10 33.23 31.64 41.55
CA PHE A 10 31.99 32.09 40.89
C PHE A 10 30.73 31.80 41.74
N LEU A 11 29.88 32.81 42.05
CA LEU A 11 28.41 32.61 42.15
C LEU A 11 27.51 33.88 42.18
N PHE A 12 27.93 35.05 41.66
CA PHE A 12 27.04 36.26 41.71
C PHE A 12 27.08 37.14 40.45
N LEU A 13 27.10 36.51 39.27
CA LEU A 13 27.06 37.17 37.95
C LEU A 13 26.00 36.55 37.00
N LEU A 14 24.98 35.91 37.57
CA LEU A 14 24.11 34.94 36.89
C LEU A 14 22.68 35.46 36.60
N LEU A 15 22.44 36.78 36.68
CA LEU A 15 21.08 37.35 36.68
C LEU A 15 20.88 38.60 35.79
N LEU A 16 21.90 39.01 35.02
CA LEU A 16 21.81 40.13 34.05
C LEU A 16 22.33 39.78 32.65
N ALA A 17 22.69 38.52 32.40
CA ALA A 17 23.18 38.02 31.11
C ALA A 17 22.25 36.95 30.49
N PHE A 18 21.00 36.86 30.95
CA PHE A 18 20.04 35.80 30.58
C PHE A 18 18.86 36.28 29.71
N LEU A 19 18.91 37.52 29.21
CA LEU A 19 17.85 38.14 28.40
C LEU A 19 18.32 38.69 27.03
N GLU A 20 19.57 38.42 26.63
CA GLU A 20 19.98 38.47 25.22
C GLU A 20 20.15 37.03 24.71
N SER A 21 19.03 36.40 24.37
CA SER A 21 19.00 35.14 23.63
C SER A 21 18.01 35.23 22.48
N HIS A 22 18.30 34.49 21.41
CA HIS A 22 17.56 34.37 20.15
C HIS A 22 17.87 35.43 19.07
N VAL A 23 18.13 34.90 17.86
CA VAL A 23 18.27 35.57 16.55
C VAL A 23 19.54 36.43 16.32
N VAL A 24 20.71 35.78 16.36
CA VAL A 24 21.58 35.76 15.17
C VAL A 24 21.85 34.29 14.83
N THR A 25 21.69 33.92 13.57
CA THR A 25 21.74 32.51 13.12
C THR A 25 23.16 32.00 12.92
N SER A 26 23.31 30.67 12.98
CA SER A 26 24.60 29.98 12.85
C SER A 26 25.30 30.29 11.53
N ALA A 27 26.50 30.86 11.60
CA ALA A 27 27.47 30.77 10.51
C ALA A 27 27.94 29.30 10.40
N LYS A 28 27.26 28.52 9.55
CA LYS A 28 27.72 27.17 9.20
C LYS A 28 29.02 27.31 8.40
N TRP A 29 30.09 26.70 8.90
CA TRP A 29 31.26 26.40 8.08
C TRP A 29 30.81 25.64 6.83
N ARG A 30 31.31 26.04 5.67
CA ARG A 30 31.13 25.29 4.43
C ARG A 30 32.08 24.09 4.45
N GLN A 31 31.73 23.07 3.67
CA GLN A 31 32.43 21.80 3.53
C GLN A 31 32.17 21.29 2.12
N ALA A 32 33.12 20.56 1.54
CA ALA A 32 32.91 19.89 0.27
C ALA A 32 31.74 18.90 0.37
N ARG A 33 30.78 18.94 -0.55
CA ARG A 33 29.58 18.08 -0.46
C ARG A 33 28.98 17.73 -1.83
N ASN A 34 28.52 16.49 -1.98
CA ASN A 34 27.78 16.07 -3.18
C ASN A 34 26.30 16.43 -3.06
N VAL A 35 25.91 17.55 -3.65
CA VAL A 35 24.51 18.00 -3.76
C VAL A 35 23.81 17.23 -4.86
N PHE A 36 22.72 16.54 -4.51
CA PHE A 36 21.79 15.97 -5.49
C PHE A 36 20.84 17.07 -5.99
N LEU A 37 20.67 17.15 -7.31
CA LEU A 37 19.73 18.05 -7.97
C LEU A 37 18.64 17.24 -8.66
N SER A 38 17.38 17.64 -8.49
CA SER A 38 16.22 17.04 -9.15
C SER A 38 15.11 18.07 -9.35
N ASN A 39 14.92 18.50 -10.60
CA ASN A 39 13.87 19.42 -11.06
C ASN A 39 13.88 20.85 -10.47
N VAL A 40 13.01 21.71 -11.01
CA VAL A 40 13.24 23.16 -11.23
C VAL A 40 12.92 24.08 -10.03
N ASP A 41 13.04 23.60 -8.80
CA ASP A 41 12.77 24.41 -7.59
C ASP A 41 14.00 25.21 -7.11
N THR A 42 15.21 24.87 -7.60
CA THR A 42 16.45 25.60 -7.31
C THR A 42 16.83 26.64 -8.39
N LEU A 43 16.20 26.60 -9.56
CA LEU A 43 16.45 27.52 -10.67
C LEU A 43 15.61 28.79 -10.53
N SER A 44 16.27 29.95 -10.49
CA SER A 44 15.62 31.24 -10.22
C SER A 44 14.56 31.61 -11.26
N GLU A 45 13.52 32.35 -10.85
CA GLU A 45 12.51 32.86 -11.79
C GLU A 45 13.10 33.73 -12.90
N THR A 46 14.22 34.40 -12.65
CA THR A 46 14.94 35.19 -13.65
C THR A 46 15.44 34.32 -14.79
N MET A 47 15.98 33.14 -14.48
CA MET A 47 16.49 32.17 -15.47
C MET A 47 15.34 31.50 -16.22
N LYS A 48 14.21 31.24 -15.55
CA LYS A 48 12.95 30.77 -16.17
C LYS A 48 12.36 31.76 -17.20
N ARG A 49 12.89 32.98 -17.30
CA ARG A 49 12.39 34.06 -18.18
C ARG A 49 13.43 34.56 -19.20
N GLN A 50 14.65 34.02 -19.22
CA GLN A 50 15.69 34.39 -20.20
C GLN A 50 15.69 33.46 -21.42
N PRO A 51 16.12 33.93 -22.61
CA PRO A 51 16.33 33.06 -23.77
C PRO A 51 17.42 32.03 -23.49
N SER A 52 17.24 30.78 -23.95
CA SER A 52 18.20 29.68 -23.74
C SER A 52 19.64 30.02 -24.15
N HIS A 53 19.80 30.79 -25.23
CA HIS A 53 21.10 31.22 -25.76
C HIS A 53 21.82 32.29 -24.91
N MET A 54 21.26 32.73 -23.78
CA MET A 54 21.89 33.65 -22.83
C MET A 54 22.26 33.01 -21.49
N ILE A 55 21.88 31.75 -21.25
CA ILE A 55 22.17 31.03 -20.00
C ILE A 55 23.34 30.07 -20.28
N THR A 56 24.50 30.29 -19.66
CA THR A 56 25.60 29.31 -19.79
C THR A 56 25.31 28.07 -18.94
N THR A 57 25.96 26.95 -19.27
CA THR A 57 25.88 25.71 -18.47
C THR A 57 26.38 25.92 -17.03
N ARG A 58 27.21 26.92 -16.77
CA ARG A 58 27.74 27.26 -15.45
C ARG A 58 26.71 28.07 -14.64
N ASP A 59 26.04 29.04 -15.28
CA ASP A 59 24.92 29.78 -14.68
C ASP A 59 23.79 28.81 -14.29
N LEU A 60 23.44 27.88 -15.17
CA LEU A 60 22.37 26.89 -14.99
C LEU A 60 22.52 26.05 -13.71
N PHE A 61 23.76 25.85 -13.24
CA PHE A 61 24.07 24.97 -12.11
C PHE A 61 24.68 25.68 -10.90
N GLY A 62 24.96 26.99 -10.99
CA GLY A 62 25.53 27.79 -9.91
C GLY A 62 26.99 27.46 -9.59
N LEU A 63 27.77 27.09 -10.60
CA LEU A 63 29.19 26.72 -10.48
C LEU A 63 30.08 27.95 -10.19
N THR A 64 31.11 27.78 -9.38
CA THR A 64 32.14 28.81 -9.13
C THR A 64 33.09 28.98 -10.33
N GLU A 65 34.01 29.97 -10.30
CA GLU A 65 34.99 30.19 -11.38
C GLU A 65 35.96 29.00 -11.59
N ASP A 66 36.17 28.16 -10.58
CA ASP A 66 37.00 26.95 -10.67
C ASP A 66 36.23 25.71 -11.16
N GLU A 67 34.90 25.69 -11.09
CA GLU A 67 34.02 24.55 -11.41
C GLU A 67 33.39 24.68 -12.81
N ASP A 68 33.50 23.66 -13.66
CA ASP A 68 32.91 23.63 -15.02
C ASP A 68 32.40 22.23 -15.40
N VAL A 69 31.58 22.13 -16.45
CA VAL A 69 30.90 20.89 -16.87
C VAL A 69 31.22 20.49 -18.31
N THR A 70 31.65 19.24 -18.48
CA THR A 70 32.02 18.64 -19.78
C THR A 70 30.93 17.70 -20.27
N LEU A 71 30.53 17.79 -21.55
CA LEU A 71 29.56 16.84 -22.13
C LEU A 71 30.22 15.45 -22.23
N MET A 72 29.64 14.46 -21.56
CA MET A 72 30.10 13.08 -21.56
C MET A 72 29.41 12.24 -22.65
N ASP A 73 28.10 12.44 -22.82
CA ASP A 73 27.25 11.63 -23.70
C ASP A 73 25.95 12.38 -24.05
N SER A 74 25.30 12.02 -25.15
CA SER A 74 23.98 12.53 -25.51
C SER A 74 23.18 11.58 -26.40
N ALA A 75 21.88 11.46 -26.12
CA ALA A 75 20.96 10.58 -26.86
C ALA A 75 19.59 11.24 -27.08
N PRO A 76 18.92 11.01 -28.22
CA PRO A 76 17.54 11.43 -28.42
C PRO A 76 16.59 10.56 -27.57
N SER A 77 15.47 11.14 -27.13
CA SER A 77 14.37 10.43 -26.47
C SER A 77 13.26 10.07 -27.45
N GLU A 78 12.38 9.14 -27.05
CA GLU A 78 11.13 8.84 -27.77
C GLU A 78 10.11 10.00 -27.72
N GLN A 79 10.39 11.05 -26.93
CA GLN A 79 9.50 12.20 -26.68
C GLN A 79 9.87 13.43 -27.53
N GLY A 80 10.89 13.34 -28.39
CA GLY A 80 11.34 14.45 -29.26
C GLY A 80 12.36 15.39 -28.60
N THR A 81 12.99 14.97 -27.51
CA THR A 81 14.01 15.71 -26.77
C THR A 81 15.40 15.09 -26.95
N ILE A 82 16.46 15.82 -26.59
CA ILE A 82 17.83 15.30 -26.47
C ILE A 82 18.19 15.29 -24.98
N ILE A 83 18.51 14.11 -24.47
CA ILE A 83 19.05 13.90 -23.14
C ILE A 83 20.57 14.06 -23.25
N LYS A 84 21.14 14.98 -22.49
CA LYS A 84 22.58 15.28 -22.46
C LYS A 84 23.13 15.00 -21.06
N LYS A 85 24.18 14.18 -20.96
CA LYS A 85 24.88 13.91 -19.71
C LYS A 85 26.20 14.68 -19.65
N TYR A 86 26.38 15.45 -18.58
CA TYR A 86 27.55 16.24 -18.27
C TYR A 86 28.29 15.68 -17.05
N GLY A 87 29.62 15.76 -17.06
CA GLY A 87 30.50 15.42 -15.94
C GLY A 87 31.19 16.67 -15.43
N GLU A 88 31.22 16.83 -14.10
CA GLU A 88 31.83 17.99 -13.47
C GLU A 88 33.37 17.93 -13.52
N THR A 89 33.99 19.10 -13.60
CA THR A 89 35.43 19.33 -13.53
C THR A 89 35.73 20.50 -12.60
N TYR A 90 36.82 20.41 -11.84
CA TYR A 90 37.33 21.49 -11.00
C TYR A 90 38.79 21.77 -11.40
N ARG A 91 39.09 23.02 -11.78
CA ARG A 91 40.38 23.45 -12.35
C ARG A 91 40.88 22.52 -13.48
N GLY A 92 39.95 22.01 -14.28
CA GLY A 92 40.21 21.10 -15.41
C GLY A 92 40.42 19.62 -15.05
N LEU A 93 40.42 19.24 -13.76
CA LEU A 93 40.39 17.83 -13.34
C LEU A 93 38.94 17.35 -13.20
N PRO A 94 38.58 16.13 -13.65
CA PRO A 94 37.23 15.61 -13.45
C PRO A 94 36.94 15.33 -11.97
N VAL A 95 35.66 15.39 -11.61
CA VAL A 95 35.17 15.10 -10.24
C VAL A 95 34.41 13.75 -10.26
N PHE A 96 34.79 12.83 -9.36
CA PHE A 96 34.25 11.47 -9.30
C PHE A 96 32.85 11.45 -8.67
N ASP A 97 31.92 10.70 -9.26
CA ASP A 97 30.48 10.62 -8.90
C ASP A 97 29.67 11.91 -9.14
N ALA A 98 30.31 13.00 -9.60
CA ALA A 98 29.66 14.24 -9.99
C ALA A 98 29.30 14.23 -11.49
N SER A 99 28.01 14.07 -11.78
CA SER A 99 27.47 14.18 -13.13
C SER A 99 26.01 14.60 -13.11
N LEU A 100 25.61 15.42 -14.07
CA LEU A 100 24.23 15.87 -14.29
C LEU A 100 23.71 15.36 -15.63
N THR A 101 22.44 15.02 -15.66
CA THR A 101 21.67 14.77 -16.87
C THR A 101 20.65 15.87 -17.02
N VAL A 102 20.64 16.51 -18.18
CA VAL A 102 19.64 17.53 -18.57
C VAL A 102 18.95 17.12 -19.86
N GLU A 103 17.77 17.67 -20.07
CA GLU A 103 16.99 17.47 -21.29
C GLU A 103 16.75 18.80 -22.02
N THR A 104 16.92 18.79 -23.34
CA THR A 104 16.61 19.91 -24.23
C THR A 104 15.64 19.49 -25.35
N ASP A 105 14.83 20.41 -25.88
CA ASP A 105 14.06 20.16 -27.11
C ASP A 105 15.01 19.92 -28.30
N ALA A 106 14.75 18.88 -29.09
CA ALA A 106 15.68 18.43 -30.14
C ALA A 106 15.81 19.39 -31.33
N ASN A 107 14.92 20.38 -31.47
CA ASN A 107 14.87 21.29 -32.61
C ASN A 107 15.44 22.68 -32.29
N THR A 108 15.36 23.09 -31.03
CA THR A 108 15.69 24.44 -30.55
C THR A 108 16.81 24.47 -29.50
N ASP A 109 17.19 23.30 -28.98
CA ASP A 109 18.14 23.10 -27.87
C ASP A 109 17.81 23.89 -26.60
N VAL A 110 16.54 24.21 -26.40
CA VAL A 110 16.00 24.85 -25.18
C VAL A 110 15.81 23.80 -24.09
N TYR A 111 16.31 24.07 -22.87
CA TYR A 111 16.10 23.20 -21.72
C TYR A 111 14.61 22.99 -21.40
N THR A 112 14.18 21.74 -21.24
CA THR A 112 12.79 21.39 -20.88
C THR A 112 12.49 21.64 -19.39
N GLY A 113 13.54 21.79 -18.59
CA GLY A 113 13.48 21.84 -17.12
C GLY A 113 13.75 20.49 -16.45
N GLN A 114 13.76 19.35 -17.17
CA GLN A 114 14.19 18.10 -16.55
C GLN A 114 15.72 18.13 -16.32
N VAL A 115 16.10 18.11 -15.04
CA VAL A 115 17.50 18.08 -14.58
C VAL A 115 17.60 17.10 -13.42
N THR A 116 18.53 16.15 -13.51
CA THR A 116 18.76 15.14 -12.46
C THR A 116 20.23 14.77 -12.34
N GLY A 117 20.74 14.59 -11.12
CA GLY A 117 22.10 14.08 -10.89
C GLY A 117 22.78 14.68 -9.67
N ARG A 118 24.11 14.72 -9.67
CA ARG A 118 24.92 15.20 -8.55
C ARG A 118 26.02 16.14 -9.02
N LEU A 119 26.27 17.20 -8.25
CA LEU A 119 27.47 18.02 -8.32
C LEU A 119 28.16 18.04 -6.95
N ALA A 120 29.47 18.25 -6.92
CA ALA A 120 30.13 18.75 -5.73
C ALA A 120 29.85 20.26 -5.55
N GLN A 121 30.19 20.78 -4.38
CA GLN A 121 30.17 22.21 -4.05
C GLN A 121 31.21 22.48 -2.96
N ASN A 122 31.79 23.68 -2.96
CA ASN A 122 32.84 24.12 -2.04
C ASN A 122 34.10 23.22 -2.10
N LEU A 123 34.50 22.83 -3.32
CA LEU A 123 35.75 22.07 -3.54
C LEU A 123 37.01 22.90 -3.21
N ASP A 124 36.89 24.23 -3.19
CA ASP A 124 37.93 25.19 -2.85
C ASP A 124 38.28 25.24 -1.35
N ASP A 125 37.36 24.85 -0.45
CA ASP A 125 37.64 24.73 0.99
C ASP A 125 38.75 23.68 1.27
N ASP A 126 38.86 22.65 0.42
CA ASP A 126 39.81 21.52 0.57
C ASP A 126 40.93 21.52 -0.51
N ILE A 127 40.59 21.69 -1.80
CA ILE A 127 41.50 21.50 -2.93
C ILE A 127 42.32 22.77 -3.21
N ASN A 128 43.29 23.02 -2.33
CA ASN A 128 44.25 24.12 -2.44
C ASN A 128 45.19 23.98 -3.67
N SER A 129 45.38 22.77 -4.21
CA SER A 129 46.23 22.49 -5.38
C SER A 129 45.70 21.30 -6.17
N THR A 130 45.75 21.41 -7.50
CA THR A 130 45.55 20.27 -8.44
C THR A 130 46.86 19.63 -8.91
N VAL A 131 48.02 20.15 -8.48
CA VAL A 131 49.32 19.51 -8.70
C VAL A 131 49.52 18.45 -7.60
N PRO A 132 49.71 17.17 -7.96
CA PRO A 132 49.91 16.09 -6.99
C PRO A 132 51.35 16.07 -6.46
N ALA A 133 51.53 15.62 -5.21
CA ALA A 133 52.88 15.48 -4.63
C ALA A 133 53.59 14.18 -5.05
N LEU A 134 52.84 13.13 -5.40
CA LEU A 134 53.37 11.86 -5.90
C LEU A 134 53.33 11.79 -7.43
N ASN A 135 54.32 11.13 -8.03
CA ASN A 135 54.35 10.90 -9.48
C ASN A 135 53.72 9.54 -9.88
N GLU A 136 53.41 9.38 -11.17
CA GLU A 136 52.74 8.19 -11.69
C GLU A 136 53.49 6.88 -11.36
N PRO A 137 54.82 6.75 -11.54
CA PRO A 137 55.57 5.57 -11.12
C PRO A 137 55.42 5.19 -9.64
N GLU A 138 55.47 6.15 -8.72
CA GLU A 138 55.30 5.92 -7.27
C GLU A 138 53.91 5.38 -6.95
N VAL A 139 52.88 6.01 -7.53
CA VAL A 139 51.48 5.66 -7.32
C VAL A 139 51.14 4.28 -7.91
N MET A 140 51.75 3.92 -9.04
CA MET A 140 51.61 2.60 -9.66
C MET A 140 52.29 1.51 -8.83
N LEU A 141 53.44 1.78 -8.20
CA LEU A 141 54.07 0.87 -7.25
C LEU A 141 53.21 0.66 -5.99
N LEU A 142 52.61 1.74 -5.47
CA LEU A 142 51.63 1.65 -4.37
C LEU A 142 50.41 0.79 -4.76
N ALA A 143 49.89 0.94 -5.98
CA ALA A 143 48.75 0.14 -6.47
C ALA A 143 49.05 -1.36 -6.57
N ALA A 144 50.27 -1.74 -7.00
CA ALA A 144 50.71 -3.13 -6.98
C ALA A 144 50.81 -3.69 -5.54
N ASN A 145 51.39 -2.90 -4.62
CA ASN A 145 51.50 -3.26 -3.20
C ASN A 145 50.12 -3.43 -2.52
N TYR A 146 49.20 -2.47 -2.69
CA TYR A 146 47.80 -2.60 -2.27
C TYR A 146 47.05 -3.72 -3.03
N GLY A 147 47.55 -4.13 -4.19
CA GLY A 147 47.12 -5.30 -4.95
C GLY A 147 47.45 -6.65 -4.28
N LYS A 148 48.52 -6.72 -3.48
CA LYS A 148 49.09 -7.93 -2.85
C LYS A 148 49.57 -9.01 -3.85
N PHE A 149 50.21 -8.61 -4.95
CA PHE A 149 50.88 -9.53 -5.89
C PHE A 149 52.28 -9.04 -6.25
N SER A 150 53.16 -9.94 -6.67
CA SER A 150 54.45 -9.56 -7.26
C SER A 150 54.24 -9.05 -8.69
N MET A 151 54.98 -8.02 -9.09
CA MET A 151 55.09 -7.59 -10.49
C MET A 151 55.92 -8.58 -11.34
N GLU A 152 56.72 -9.43 -10.68
CA GLU A 152 57.59 -10.40 -11.36
C GLU A 152 56.76 -11.52 -12.00
N GLY A 153 56.70 -11.53 -13.34
CA GLY A 153 55.91 -12.48 -14.12
C GLY A 153 54.44 -12.08 -14.34
N ALA A 154 53.95 -11.00 -13.72
CA ALA A 154 52.61 -10.49 -13.96
C ALA A 154 52.52 -9.82 -15.34
N ARG A 155 51.56 -10.24 -16.17
CA ARG A 155 51.09 -9.40 -17.28
C ARG A 155 50.10 -8.40 -16.70
N ILE A 156 50.47 -7.12 -16.71
CA ILE A 156 49.59 -6.03 -16.28
C ILE A 156 49.24 -5.18 -17.51
N ASP A 157 47.94 -5.06 -17.77
CA ASP A 157 47.39 -4.18 -18.81
C ASP A 157 46.66 -3.04 -18.09
N TYR A 158 46.98 -1.80 -18.46
CA TYR A 158 46.58 -0.61 -17.72
C TYR A 158 45.57 0.20 -18.53
N ASP A 159 44.42 0.47 -17.91
CA ASP A 159 43.55 1.54 -18.39
C ASP A 159 44.23 2.89 -18.09
N LYS A 160 43.82 3.96 -18.77
CA LYS A 160 44.49 5.27 -18.65
C LYS A 160 44.45 5.74 -17.18
N LEU A 161 45.62 6.07 -16.63
CA LEU A 161 45.73 6.71 -15.32
C LEU A 161 45.04 8.08 -15.35
N LEU A 162 44.15 8.33 -14.40
CA LEU A 162 43.38 9.58 -14.32
C LEU A 162 43.57 10.23 -12.95
N LEU A 163 44.19 11.41 -12.95
CA LEU A 163 44.14 12.32 -11.80
C LEU A 163 42.76 12.99 -11.77
N MET A 164 42.09 12.94 -10.62
CA MET A 164 40.73 13.43 -10.45
C MET A 164 40.44 13.80 -8.99
N ILE A 165 39.30 14.43 -8.71
CA ILE A 165 38.88 14.79 -7.35
C ILE A 165 37.78 13.83 -6.89
N PHE A 166 37.81 13.42 -5.62
CA PHE A 166 36.81 12.54 -5.01
C PHE A 166 36.38 13.10 -3.66
N VAL A 167 35.09 13.40 -3.51
CA VAL A 167 34.51 13.83 -2.23
C VAL A 167 34.16 12.60 -1.39
N LYS A 168 34.71 12.55 -0.17
CA LYS A 168 34.51 11.47 0.80
C LYS A 168 34.23 12.09 2.17
N ASP A 169 33.15 11.66 2.83
CA ASP A 169 32.80 12.07 4.20
C ASP A 169 32.78 13.61 4.41
N ASN A 170 32.32 14.33 3.38
CA ASN A 170 32.31 15.79 3.22
C ASN A 170 33.69 16.48 3.18
N VAL A 171 34.71 15.79 2.68
CA VAL A 171 36.05 16.33 2.37
C VAL A 171 36.42 15.96 0.94
N ALA A 172 36.89 16.92 0.13
CA ALA A 172 37.40 16.65 -1.21
C ALA A 172 38.87 16.21 -1.18
N ILE A 173 39.18 15.14 -1.91
CA ILE A 173 40.53 14.54 -1.96
C ILE A 173 41.00 14.49 -3.41
N LEU A 174 42.21 14.99 -3.68
CA LEU A 174 42.90 14.79 -4.96
C LEU A 174 43.39 13.34 -5.04
N VAL A 175 42.87 12.57 -6.00
CA VAL A 175 43.13 11.12 -6.12
C VAL A 175 43.56 10.73 -7.53
N TYR A 176 44.47 9.78 -7.60
CA TYR A 176 44.69 8.99 -8.80
C TYR A 176 43.68 7.84 -8.85
N ARG A 177 42.82 7.84 -9.88
CA ARG A 177 42.06 6.66 -10.28
C ARG A 177 42.94 5.79 -11.17
N ILE A 178 43.19 4.58 -10.68
CA ILE A 178 44.03 3.56 -11.31
C ILE A 178 43.12 2.39 -11.64
N GLN A 179 43.18 1.87 -12.87
CA GLN A 179 42.51 0.63 -13.23
C GLN A 179 43.46 -0.25 -14.03
N TYR A 180 43.62 -1.50 -13.58
CA TYR A 180 44.56 -2.42 -14.18
C TYR A 180 44.01 -3.84 -14.19
N TYR A 181 44.30 -4.58 -15.25
CA TYR A 181 44.10 -6.02 -15.37
C TYR A 181 45.42 -6.73 -15.08
N ALA A 182 45.43 -7.75 -14.22
CA ALA A 182 46.63 -8.52 -13.86
C ALA A 182 46.34 -10.02 -13.87
N VAL A 183 47.30 -10.83 -14.32
CA VAL A 183 47.24 -12.30 -14.27
C VAL A 183 48.30 -12.84 -13.32
N SER A 184 47.89 -13.66 -12.34
CA SER A 184 48.80 -14.30 -11.38
C SER A 184 48.26 -15.66 -10.91
N ASN A 185 49.12 -16.68 -10.86
CA ASN A 185 48.77 -18.07 -10.49
C ASN A 185 47.55 -18.64 -11.23
N GLY A 186 47.41 -18.33 -12.52
CA GLY A 186 46.28 -18.77 -13.36
C GLY A 186 44.95 -18.06 -13.08
N LYS A 187 44.91 -17.10 -12.14
CA LYS A 187 43.75 -16.24 -11.88
C LYS A 187 43.93 -14.87 -12.50
N ASN A 188 42.81 -14.31 -12.97
CA ASN A 188 42.71 -12.97 -13.51
C ASN A 188 42.17 -12.03 -12.42
N TYR A 189 42.66 -10.80 -12.39
CA TYR A 189 42.24 -9.73 -11.50
C TYR A 189 42.08 -8.45 -12.32
N ARG A 190 41.08 -7.61 -12.04
CA ARG A 190 40.97 -6.27 -12.65
C ARG A 190 40.57 -5.27 -11.59
N PHE A 191 41.52 -4.76 -10.82
CA PHE A 191 41.21 -3.84 -9.73
C PHE A 191 41.04 -2.41 -10.26
N CYS A 192 40.18 -1.64 -9.58
CA CYS A 192 40.22 -0.19 -9.64
C CYS A 192 40.42 0.37 -8.23
N MET A 193 41.25 1.41 -8.13
CA MET A 193 41.62 2.05 -6.86
C MET A 193 41.59 3.57 -7.02
N LEU A 194 41.23 4.25 -5.94
CA LEU A 194 41.52 5.65 -5.70
C LEU A 194 42.64 5.71 -4.66
N ILE A 195 43.80 6.24 -5.04
CA ILE A 195 44.92 6.51 -4.15
C ILE A 195 45.07 8.02 -4.02
N ASP A 196 45.23 8.51 -2.78
CA ASP A 196 45.50 9.92 -2.49
C ASP A 196 46.80 10.36 -3.18
N ALA A 197 46.71 11.40 -4.01
CA ALA A 197 47.81 11.84 -4.87
C ALA A 197 48.89 12.65 -4.13
N ASN A 198 48.70 12.94 -2.85
CA ASN A 198 49.60 13.74 -2.01
C ASN A 198 50.29 12.91 -0.91
N ASN A 199 49.62 11.90 -0.36
CA ASN A 199 50.17 11.05 0.72
C ASN A 199 50.20 9.53 0.41
N GLY A 200 49.61 9.08 -0.71
CA GLY A 200 49.66 7.69 -1.14
C GLY A 200 48.75 6.73 -0.36
N MET A 201 47.88 7.23 0.52
CA MET A 201 46.89 6.41 1.23
C MET A 201 45.85 5.85 0.26
N LEU A 202 45.44 4.60 0.48
CA LEU A 202 44.37 3.97 -0.28
C LEU A 202 43.01 4.53 0.16
N VAL A 203 42.45 5.44 -0.63
CA VAL A 203 41.15 6.09 -0.33
C VAL A 203 39.98 5.12 -0.57
N LYS A 204 40.05 4.32 -1.64
CA LYS A 204 39.04 3.31 -2.00
C LYS A 204 39.63 2.23 -2.93
N LYS A 205 39.21 0.97 -2.80
CA LYS A 205 39.56 -0.15 -3.69
C LYS A 205 38.34 -1.00 -3.98
N TRP A 206 38.16 -1.42 -5.23
CA TRP A 206 37.15 -2.41 -5.62
C TRP A 206 37.65 -3.30 -6.77
N ASN A 207 36.99 -4.44 -6.95
CA ASN A 207 37.22 -5.28 -8.12
C ASN A 207 36.32 -4.75 -9.26
N THR A 208 36.91 -4.46 -10.41
CA THR A 208 36.23 -4.17 -11.69
C THR A 208 36.36 -5.32 -12.69
N LEU A 209 36.86 -6.48 -12.24
CA LEU A 209 36.64 -7.72 -12.96
C LEU A 209 35.20 -8.12 -12.69
N GLU A 210 34.32 -7.58 -13.53
CA GLU A 210 33.07 -8.22 -13.87
C GLU A 210 33.41 -9.62 -14.37
N THR A 211 33.47 -10.57 -13.43
CA THR A 211 33.26 -11.97 -13.73
C THR A 211 31.89 -12.01 -14.36
N ALA A 212 31.83 -12.04 -15.69
CA ALA A 212 30.59 -12.08 -16.43
C ALA A 212 29.89 -13.38 -16.06
N LYS A 213 29.07 -13.33 -15.00
CA LYS A 213 28.37 -14.43 -14.37
C LYS A 213 27.23 -14.83 -15.29
N THR A 214 27.61 -15.47 -16.39
CA THR A 214 26.69 -15.88 -17.45
C THR A 214 25.62 -16.78 -16.85
N LYS A 215 24.35 -16.47 -17.14
CA LYS A 215 23.24 -17.34 -16.78
C LYS A 215 23.45 -18.69 -17.43
N TYR A 216 23.49 -19.73 -16.61
CA TYR A 216 23.76 -21.09 -17.05
C TYR A 216 22.61 -22.01 -16.61
N LYS A 217 22.12 -22.79 -17.57
CA LYS A 217 21.02 -23.73 -17.35
C LYS A 217 21.60 -25.10 -17.02
N MET A 218 21.65 -25.40 -15.72
CA MET A 218 22.23 -26.62 -15.19
C MET A 218 21.16 -27.70 -15.03
N LYS A 219 21.54 -28.95 -15.31
CA LYS A 219 20.76 -30.14 -14.92
C LYS A 219 21.07 -30.53 -13.48
N GLY A 220 20.06 -31.02 -12.76
CA GLY A 220 20.19 -31.44 -11.37
C GLY A 220 19.17 -32.50 -10.99
N VAL A 221 19.30 -33.02 -9.78
CA VAL A 221 18.41 -34.03 -9.20
C VAL A 221 17.97 -33.53 -7.84
N GLY A 222 16.68 -33.58 -7.55
CA GLY A 222 16.06 -33.00 -6.36
C GLY A 222 15.00 -33.88 -5.74
N GLY A 223 14.29 -33.35 -4.75
CA GLY A 223 13.26 -34.04 -3.98
C GLY A 223 13.84 -35.09 -3.02
N ASN A 224 13.00 -36.02 -2.57
CA ASN A 224 13.34 -36.92 -1.47
C ASN A 224 12.67 -38.32 -1.58
N ASN A 225 12.85 -39.16 -0.57
CA ASN A 225 12.31 -40.52 -0.54
C ASN A 225 10.79 -40.64 -0.28
N LEU A 226 10.11 -39.53 0.02
CA LEU A 226 8.66 -39.44 0.20
C LEU A 226 7.96 -39.04 -1.12
N ILE A 227 8.39 -37.93 -1.73
CA ILE A 227 7.80 -37.41 -2.98
C ILE A 227 8.41 -38.02 -4.25
N GLY A 228 9.57 -38.67 -4.12
CA GLY A 228 10.32 -39.21 -5.23
C GLY A 228 11.42 -38.28 -5.76
N LYS A 229 12.07 -38.72 -6.85
CA LYS A 229 13.28 -38.10 -7.39
C LYS A 229 12.94 -37.13 -8.52
N LEU A 230 13.00 -35.83 -8.24
CA LEU A 230 12.78 -34.75 -9.21
C LEU A 230 13.99 -34.61 -10.16
N ARG A 231 13.75 -34.24 -11.43
CA ARG A 231 14.80 -34.07 -12.45
C ARG A 231 14.77 -32.71 -13.13
N TYR A 232 15.72 -31.85 -12.77
CA TYR A 232 15.84 -30.50 -13.30
C TYR A 232 16.52 -30.49 -14.67
N GLY A 233 15.90 -29.82 -15.63
CA GLY A 233 16.29 -29.83 -17.04
C GLY A 233 15.89 -31.10 -17.79
N GLU A 234 14.97 -31.90 -17.25
CA GLU A 234 14.45 -33.14 -17.87
C GLU A 234 12.92 -33.23 -17.72
N GLU A 235 12.44 -33.28 -16.48
CA GLU A 235 11.00 -33.32 -16.13
C GLU A 235 10.54 -31.94 -15.66
N LEU A 236 11.34 -31.29 -14.82
CA LEU A 236 11.21 -29.89 -14.40
C LEU A 236 12.14 -28.98 -15.22
N PRO A 237 11.90 -27.65 -15.24
CA PRO A 237 12.84 -26.68 -15.82
C PRO A 237 14.27 -26.80 -15.25
N TYR A 238 15.22 -26.22 -15.97
CA TYR A 238 16.64 -26.20 -15.56
C TYR A 238 16.87 -25.35 -14.31
N LEU A 239 17.91 -25.68 -13.54
CA LEU A 239 18.42 -24.82 -12.49
C LEU A 239 19.07 -23.58 -13.13
N GLU A 240 18.61 -22.38 -12.76
CA GLU A 240 19.15 -21.11 -13.27
C GLU A 240 20.28 -20.59 -12.37
N VAL A 241 21.48 -21.11 -12.59
CA VAL A 241 22.71 -20.81 -11.85
C VAL A 241 23.61 -19.82 -12.62
N THR A 242 24.68 -19.32 -12.01
CA THR A 242 25.67 -18.47 -12.70
C THR A 242 27.00 -19.20 -12.90
N ARG A 243 27.60 -19.04 -14.10
CA ARG A 243 28.86 -19.70 -14.48
C ARG A 243 30.02 -18.72 -14.61
N GLU A 244 31.18 -19.11 -14.11
CA GLU A 244 32.48 -18.47 -14.26
C GLU A 244 33.55 -19.53 -14.60
N GLY A 245 34.14 -19.48 -15.79
CA GLY A 245 35.09 -20.51 -16.22
C GLY A 245 34.43 -21.89 -16.28
N ASP A 246 34.86 -22.83 -15.44
CA ASP A 246 34.25 -24.17 -15.27
C ASP A 246 33.45 -24.32 -13.97
N ASP A 247 33.37 -23.26 -13.16
CA ASP A 247 32.67 -23.26 -11.87
C ASP A 247 31.25 -22.68 -12.04
N CYS A 248 30.28 -23.38 -11.48
CA CYS A 248 28.87 -22.99 -11.42
C CYS A 248 28.52 -22.67 -9.97
N TYR A 249 28.11 -21.43 -9.73
CA TYR A 249 27.65 -20.93 -8.44
C TYR A 249 26.13 -20.97 -8.39
N PHE A 250 25.59 -21.51 -7.29
CA PHE A 250 24.16 -21.66 -7.05
C PHE A 250 23.54 -20.34 -6.64
N GLY A 251 23.47 -19.42 -7.59
CA GLY A 251 22.80 -18.14 -7.45
C GLY A 251 22.79 -17.35 -8.75
N ASN A 252 21.86 -16.41 -8.82
CA ASN A 252 21.60 -15.50 -9.92
C ASN A 252 21.25 -14.11 -9.34
N GLU A 253 20.64 -13.21 -10.12
CA GLU A 253 20.27 -11.88 -9.62
C GLU A 253 19.08 -11.86 -8.63
N PHE A 254 18.33 -12.94 -8.50
CA PHE A 254 17.13 -13.06 -7.66
C PHE A 254 17.33 -13.91 -6.41
N VAL A 255 18.15 -14.98 -6.50
CA VAL A 255 18.33 -16.00 -5.46
C VAL A 255 19.79 -16.41 -5.35
N THR A 256 20.29 -16.66 -4.15
CA THR A 256 21.58 -17.30 -3.86
C THR A 256 21.39 -18.39 -2.80
N VAL A 257 22.01 -19.56 -3.00
CA VAL A 257 22.01 -20.66 -2.02
C VAL A 257 23.35 -20.72 -1.31
N VAL A 258 23.30 -20.74 0.03
CA VAL A 258 24.44 -20.92 0.93
C VAL A 258 24.31 -22.29 1.58
N ASN A 259 25.37 -23.10 1.51
CA ASN A 259 25.44 -24.39 2.20
C ASN A 259 26.13 -24.20 3.56
N LEU A 260 25.37 -24.31 4.65
CA LEU A 260 25.86 -24.14 6.02
C LEU A 260 26.56 -25.37 6.61
N LYS A 261 26.44 -26.55 5.98
CA LYS A 261 27.15 -27.79 6.32
C LYS A 261 26.91 -28.30 7.76
N GLY A 262 25.76 -27.97 8.34
CA GLY A 262 25.40 -28.31 9.72
C GLY A 262 25.79 -27.28 10.77
N GLU A 263 26.33 -26.13 10.36
CA GLU A 263 26.57 -24.97 11.23
C GLU A 263 25.32 -24.06 11.29
N GLU A 264 25.22 -23.22 12.32
CA GLU A 264 24.18 -22.19 12.43
C GLU A 264 24.60 -20.83 11.84
N PHE A 265 25.91 -20.58 11.73
CA PHE A 265 26.48 -19.30 11.30
C PHE A 265 27.78 -19.48 10.51
N LEU A 266 27.95 -18.72 9.42
CA LEU A 266 29.21 -18.63 8.67
C LEU A 266 29.74 -17.19 8.70
N PRO A 267 31.04 -16.96 8.96
CA PRO A 267 31.60 -15.62 9.11
C PRO A 267 31.50 -14.77 7.82
N ASN A 268 31.61 -15.40 6.64
CA ASN A 268 31.52 -14.75 5.33
C ASN A 268 30.45 -15.43 4.45
N GLU A 269 29.16 -15.28 4.77
CA GLU A 269 28.04 -15.84 3.98
C GLU A 269 28.16 -15.53 2.46
N ALA A 270 28.57 -14.31 2.09
CA ALA A 270 28.70 -13.88 0.69
C ALA A 270 29.83 -14.58 -0.08
N GLU A 271 30.86 -15.09 0.62
CA GLU A 271 31.91 -15.94 0.04
C GLU A 271 31.53 -17.44 0.09
N SER A 272 30.39 -17.76 0.71
CA SER A 272 29.90 -19.11 0.97
C SER A 272 28.72 -19.54 0.08
N ILE A 273 28.43 -18.77 -0.98
CA ILE A 273 27.50 -19.18 -2.05
C ILE A 273 27.99 -20.50 -2.62
N TYR A 274 27.16 -21.54 -2.59
CA TYR A 274 27.57 -22.89 -2.96
C TYR A 274 28.01 -22.95 -4.42
N ASN A 275 29.12 -23.65 -4.69
CA ASN A 275 29.64 -23.82 -6.04
C ASN A 275 30.23 -25.21 -6.27
N LEU A 276 30.25 -25.61 -7.53
CA LEU A 276 30.80 -26.88 -8.03
C LEU A 276 31.29 -26.72 -9.47
N LYS A 277 31.93 -27.76 -10.04
CA LYS A 277 32.26 -27.77 -11.47
C LYS A 277 30.99 -28.04 -12.28
N CYS A 278 30.71 -27.23 -13.30
CA CYS A 278 29.46 -27.28 -14.07
C CYS A 278 29.15 -28.64 -14.76
N ASN A 279 30.13 -29.55 -14.85
CA ASN A 279 29.97 -30.92 -15.34
C ASN A 279 29.72 -31.96 -14.23
N THR A 280 29.46 -31.52 -12.99
CA THR A 280 29.16 -32.35 -11.82
C THR A 280 27.81 -31.97 -11.22
N THR A 281 27.20 -32.91 -10.50
CA THR A 281 26.01 -32.66 -9.67
C THR A 281 26.42 -32.23 -8.26
N ALA A 282 25.52 -31.51 -7.58
CA ALA A 282 25.59 -31.34 -6.14
C ALA A 282 25.56 -32.71 -5.43
N LYS A 283 26.18 -32.77 -4.24
CA LYS A 283 26.46 -34.00 -3.47
C LYS A 283 26.15 -33.77 -2.00
N ASP A 284 24.87 -33.56 -1.76
CA ASP A 284 24.24 -33.13 -0.52
C ASP A 284 23.04 -34.03 -0.18
N GLU A 285 23.10 -35.31 -0.58
CA GLU A 285 22.13 -36.34 -0.16
C GLU A 285 22.16 -36.46 1.37
N VAL A 286 21.10 -35.99 2.03
CA VAL A 286 20.96 -35.94 3.49
C VAL A 286 19.54 -36.30 3.88
N ASN A 287 19.40 -37.09 4.95
CA ASN A 287 18.11 -37.47 5.53
C ASN A 287 17.02 -37.89 4.52
N GLY A 288 17.40 -38.67 3.50
CA GLY A 288 16.50 -39.15 2.45
C GLY A 288 16.15 -38.14 1.35
N ALA A 289 16.62 -36.89 1.41
CA ALA A 289 16.61 -35.96 0.28
C ALA A 289 17.79 -36.22 -0.67
N TYR A 290 17.64 -35.82 -1.93
CA TYR A 290 18.64 -36.03 -2.97
C TYR A 290 19.53 -34.81 -3.23
N SER A 291 19.00 -33.58 -3.09
CA SER A 291 19.83 -32.36 -3.07
C SER A 291 19.00 -31.13 -2.64
N PRO A 292 18.91 -30.85 -1.33
CA PRO A 292 18.34 -29.59 -0.83
C PRO A 292 18.93 -28.33 -1.48
N ILE A 293 20.18 -28.38 -1.97
CA ILE A 293 20.81 -27.27 -2.70
C ILE A 293 20.17 -27.06 -4.09
N ASN A 294 19.90 -28.13 -4.83
CA ASN A 294 19.20 -28.05 -6.13
C ASN A 294 17.74 -27.60 -5.93
N ASP A 295 17.08 -28.15 -4.90
CA ASP A 295 15.71 -27.84 -4.54
C ASP A 295 15.55 -26.35 -4.18
N ALA A 296 16.40 -25.83 -3.28
CA ALA A 296 16.37 -24.43 -2.84
C ALA A 296 16.57 -23.43 -4.00
N ILE A 297 17.58 -23.61 -4.86
CA ILE A 297 17.80 -22.67 -5.98
C ILE A 297 16.62 -22.71 -6.97
N PHE A 298 16.00 -23.87 -7.17
CA PHE A 298 14.84 -23.99 -8.03
C PHE A 298 13.61 -23.31 -7.44
N TYR A 299 13.20 -23.71 -6.23
CA TYR A 299 11.98 -23.23 -5.59
C TYR A 299 12.03 -21.73 -5.29
N GLY A 300 13.17 -21.18 -4.86
CA GLY A 300 13.33 -19.73 -4.68
C GLY A 300 13.09 -18.93 -5.98
N ASN A 301 13.51 -19.48 -7.13
CA ASN A 301 13.22 -18.87 -8.42
C ASN A 301 11.75 -19.04 -8.83
N VAL A 302 11.08 -20.14 -8.45
CA VAL A 302 9.63 -20.32 -8.64
C VAL A 302 8.85 -19.25 -7.86
N VAL A 303 9.16 -19.05 -6.57
CA VAL A 303 8.50 -18.05 -5.71
C VAL A 303 8.73 -16.63 -6.22
N TYR A 304 9.97 -16.27 -6.58
CA TYR A 304 10.27 -14.97 -7.18
C TYR A 304 9.44 -14.72 -8.45
N ASN A 305 9.36 -15.70 -9.35
CA ASN A 305 8.60 -15.60 -10.58
C ASN A 305 7.07 -15.57 -10.33
N MET A 306 6.56 -16.28 -9.32
CA MET A 306 5.15 -16.20 -8.92
C MET A 306 4.80 -14.77 -8.52
N TYR A 307 5.54 -14.20 -7.56
CA TYR A 307 5.31 -12.82 -7.11
C TYR A 307 5.41 -11.85 -8.30
N LYS A 308 6.45 -11.99 -9.13
CA LYS A 308 6.67 -11.08 -10.26
C LYS A 308 5.60 -11.20 -11.36
N GLU A 309 5.03 -12.39 -11.60
CA GLU A 309 3.99 -12.58 -12.63
C GLU A 309 2.56 -12.36 -12.10
N TRP A 310 2.26 -12.75 -10.86
CA TRP A 310 0.91 -12.72 -10.28
C TRP A 310 0.65 -11.44 -9.47
N VAL A 311 1.58 -11.06 -8.59
CA VAL A 311 1.51 -9.89 -7.69
C VAL A 311 2.15 -8.63 -8.32
N LYS A 312 2.96 -8.81 -9.37
CA LYS A 312 3.66 -7.79 -10.20
C LYS A 312 4.87 -7.08 -9.58
N ILE A 313 5.10 -7.24 -8.27
CA ILE A 313 6.32 -6.83 -7.57
C ILE A 313 7.19 -8.06 -7.23
N PRO A 314 8.50 -7.91 -6.96
CA PRO A 314 9.28 -8.99 -6.34
C PRO A 314 8.74 -9.31 -4.93
N PRO A 315 9.05 -10.50 -4.38
CA PRO A 315 8.66 -10.86 -3.01
C PRO A 315 9.40 -10.05 -1.93
N VAL A 316 10.60 -9.54 -2.25
CA VAL A 316 11.45 -8.75 -1.34
C VAL A 316 12.05 -7.55 -2.10
N LYS A 317 12.34 -6.45 -1.42
CA LYS A 317 13.01 -5.27 -1.99
C LYS A 317 14.51 -5.50 -2.22
N LYS A 318 15.14 -6.28 -1.35
CA LYS A 318 16.60 -6.54 -1.39
C LYS A 318 16.91 -7.91 -2.02
N LEU A 319 17.44 -7.87 -3.24
CA LEU A 319 17.85 -9.06 -3.99
C LEU A 319 19.38 -9.17 -4.08
N PRO A 320 19.96 -10.38 -4.25
CA PRO A 320 19.28 -11.67 -4.27
C PRO A 320 18.87 -12.16 -2.86
N MET A 321 17.83 -13.00 -2.81
CA MET A 321 17.39 -13.71 -1.59
C MET A 321 18.41 -14.78 -1.20
N ALA A 322 18.90 -14.75 0.04
CA ALA A 322 19.86 -15.74 0.55
C ALA A 322 19.14 -16.90 1.24
N LEU A 323 19.03 -18.02 0.53
CA LEU A 323 18.50 -19.29 1.05
C LEU A 323 19.64 -20.11 1.66
N ARG A 324 19.53 -20.47 2.94
CA ARG A 324 20.60 -21.16 3.69
C ARG A 324 20.13 -22.57 4.05
N VAL A 325 20.74 -23.58 3.42
CA VAL A 325 20.40 -25.00 3.59
C VAL A 325 21.45 -25.72 4.43
N HIS A 326 21.05 -26.86 5.03
CA HIS A 326 21.81 -27.60 6.04
C HIS A 326 22.08 -26.76 7.30
N PHE A 327 21.05 -26.05 7.78
CA PHE A 327 21.11 -25.27 9.02
C PHE A 327 21.12 -26.18 10.25
N GLY A 328 22.18 -26.11 11.05
CA GLY A 328 22.33 -26.88 12.29
C GLY A 328 22.31 -28.41 12.11
N GLN A 329 22.16 -29.17 13.21
CA GLN A 329 22.16 -30.63 13.17
C GLN A 329 20.83 -31.22 13.64
N ASN A 330 20.16 -31.98 12.77
CA ASN A 330 18.82 -32.57 13.00
C ASN A 330 17.73 -31.54 13.36
N ILE A 331 17.79 -30.36 12.74
CA ILE A 331 16.85 -29.26 13.02
C ILE A 331 15.57 -29.47 12.22
N VAL A 332 14.47 -29.73 12.93
CA VAL A 332 13.09 -29.67 12.41
C VAL A 332 12.61 -28.22 12.53
N ASN A 333 13.17 -27.33 11.71
CA ASN A 333 12.69 -25.96 11.58
C ASN A 333 13.10 -25.33 10.25
N ALA A 334 12.26 -24.41 9.77
CA ALA A 334 12.60 -23.39 8.80
C ALA A 334 12.33 -22.01 9.44
N PHE A 335 13.01 -20.95 9.00
CA PHE A 335 12.72 -19.59 9.46
C PHE A 335 13.38 -18.50 8.60
N TYR A 336 12.64 -17.41 8.37
CA TYR A 336 13.16 -16.08 8.07
C TYR A 336 13.72 -15.40 9.33
N ASN A 337 14.76 -14.57 9.18
CA ASN A 337 15.40 -13.90 10.32
C ASN A 337 15.65 -12.38 10.15
N GLY A 338 14.75 -11.67 9.44
CA GLY A 338 14.92 -10.24 9.13
C GLY A 338 16.02 -9.96 8.09
N ARG A 339 16.58 -11.00 7.45
CA ARG A 339 17.69 -10.87 6.50
C ARG A 339 17.85 -12.05 5.53
N ASN A 340 17.87 -13.26 6.05
CA ASN A 340 18.14 -14.50 5.33
C ASN A 340 17.05 -15.53 5.67
N PHE A 341 16.96 -16.59 4.87
CA PHE A 341 16.05 -17.72 5.10
C PHE A 341 16.89 -18.95 5.46
N SER A 342 16.49 -19.68 6.50
CA SER A 342 17.19 -20.88 7.00
C SER A 342 16.31 -22.11 6.91
N PHE A 343 16.89 -23.23 6.50
CA PHE A 343 16.19 -24.52 6.38
C PHE A 343 17.05 -25.64 6.99
N GLY A 344 16.50 -26.31 8.01
CA GLY A 344 17.14 -27.46 8.67
C GLY A 344 16.98 -28.76 7.89
N ASP A 345 17.87 -29.73 8.16
CA ASP A 345 17.87 -31.04 7.49
C ASP A 345 16.81 -32.04 8.02
N GLY A 346 15.90 -31.60 8.90
CA GLY A 346 14.85 -32.43 9.49
C GLY A 346 15.40 -33.46 10.49
N ASP A 347 14.65 -34.53 10.74
CA ASP A 347 15.01 -35.61 11.67
C ASP A 347 14.52 -36.99 11.15
N LYS A 348 14.18 -37.95 12.02
CA LYS A 348 13.61 -39.24 11.58
C LYS A 348 12.21 -39.11 10.99
N GLU A 349 11.41 -38.16 11.47
CA GLU A 349 10.04 -37.94 11.01
C GLU A 349 10.06 -37.03 9.78
N TYR A 350 10.69 -35.86 9.91
CA TYR A 350 10.76 -34.83 8.86
C TYR A 350 11.99 -34.99 7.97
N ARG A 351 11.83 -34.81 6.66
CA ARG A 351 12.92 -34.59 5.69
C ARG A 351 13.46 -33.16 5.82
N PRO A 352 14.57 -32.79 5.14
CA PRO A 352 15.02 -31.40 5.07
C PRO A 352 13.88 -30.48 4.65
N LEU A 353 13.71 -29.36 5.35
CA LEU A 353 12.55 -28.47 5.22
C LEU A 353 12.69 -27.53 4.01
N VAL A 354 12.97 -28.12 2.85
CA VAL A 354 13.33 -27.45 1.59
C VAL A 354 12.33 -27.86 0.50
N SER A 355 11.05 -27.66 0.79
CA SER A 355 9.92 -27.83 -0.14
C SER A 355 9.42 -26.47 -0.65
N LEU A 356 8.62 -26.50 -1.73
CA LEU A 356 8.18 -25.27 -2.41
C LEU A 356 7.25 -24.40 -1.54
N ASP A 357 6.35 -25.05 -0.80
CA ASP A 357 5.42 -24.44 0.13
C ASP A 357 6.15 -23.74 1.28
N ILE A 358 7.07 -24.43 1.95
CA ILE A 358 7.87 -23.89 3.06
C ILE A 358 8.75 -22.74 2.57
N ILE A 359 9.45 -22.88 1.43
CA ILE A 359 10.28 -21.79 0.89
C ILE A 359 9.44 -20.56 0.53
N ALA A 360 8.21 -20.73 0.03
CA ALA A 360 7.31 -19.63 -0.23
C ALA A 360 6.79 -18.98 1.06
N HIS A 361 6.42 -19.79 2.06
CA HIS A 361 6.00 -19.36 3.38
C HIS A 361 7.08 -18.48 4.04
N GLU A 362 8.33 -18.95 4.11
CA GLU A 362 9.45 -18.18 4.66
C GLU A 362 9.73 -16.87 3.90
N ILE A 363 9.69 -16.91 2.56
CA ILE A 363 9.87 -15.71 1.72
C ILE A 363 8.72 -14.70 1.95
N THR A 364 7.55 -15.15 2.36
CA THR A 364 6.38 -14.30 2.55
C THR A 364 6.34 -13.58 3.90
N HIS A 365 6.93 -14.12 4.97
CA HIS A 365 7.16 -13.32 6.20
C HIS A 365 8.05 -12.09 5.91
N CYS A 366 9.06 -12.22 5.04
CA CYS A 366 9.84 -11.08 4.57
C CYS A 366 8.98 -10.09 3.77
N PHE A 367 8.04 -10.56 2.94
CA PHE A 367 7.08 -9.69 2.27
C PHE A 367 6.18 -8.94 3.27
N THR A 368 5.73 -9.59 4.33
CA THR A 368 4.93 -8.95 5.39
C THR A 368 5.74 -7.92 6.17
N GLU A 369 6.94 -8.27 6.65
CA GLU A 369 7.84 -7.35 7.37
C GLU A 369 8.14 -6.10 6.53
N GLU A 370 8.35 -6.27 5.22
CA GLU A 370 8.58 -5.16 4.31
C GLU A 370 7.32 -4.32 3.97
N HIS A 371 6.10 -4.74 4.32
CA HIS A 371 4.87 -4.05 3.93
C HIS A 371 3.97 -3.67 5.11
N SER A 372 3.03 -4.53 5.52
CA SER A 372 2.11 -4.24 6.64
C SER A 372 2.80 -4.27 8.00
N GLY A 373 3.88 -5.04 8.13
CA GLY A 373 4.63 -5.22 9.37
C GLY A 373 3.80 -5.86 10.48
N LEU A 374 2.87 -6.77 10.14
CA LEU A 374 2.07 -7.54 11.12
C LEU A 374 2.97 -8.07 12.24
N ILE A 375 2.63 -7.75 13.50
CA ILE A 375 3.37 -8.29 14.64
C ILE A 375 3.02 -9.76 14.79
N TYR A 376 4.05 -10.57 15.03
CA TYR A 376 3.99 -12.04 15.12
C TYR A 376 3.43 -12.50 16.47
N GLU A 377 2.25 -11.99 16.81
CA GLU A 377 1.52 -12.20 18.06
C GLU A 377 0.01 -12.15 17.79
N GLY A 378 -0.78 -12.95 18.52
CA GLY A 378 -2.25 -12.90 18.49
C GLY A 378 -2.85 -13.02 17.08
N GLN A 379 -3.88 -12.22 16.80
CA GLN A 379 -4.59 -12.26 15.51
C GLN A 379 -3.72 -11.80 14.33
N SER A 380 -2.89 -10.77 14.50
CA SER A 380 -2.02 -10.26 13.42
C SER A 380 -0.96 -11.29 13.02
N GLY A 381 -0.37 -11.99 13.99
CA GLY A 381 0.58 -13.08 13.70
C GLY A 381 -0.10 -14.28 13.03
N GLY A 382 -1.31 -14.63 13.45
CA GLY A 382 -2.11 -15.65 12.77
C GLY A 382 -2.49 -15.29 11.32
N ILE A 383 -2.71 -14.00 11.03
CA ILE A 383 -2.93 -13.50 9.66
C ILE A 383 -1.65 -13.60 8.82
N ASP A 384 -0.48 -13.30 9.39
CA ASP A 384 0.81 -13.43 8.71
C ASP A 384 1.12 -14.90 8.36
N GLU A 385 1.02 -15.81 9.34
CA GLU A 385 1.08 -17.27 9.14
C GLU A 385 0.16 -17.75 8.01
N SER A 386 -1.11 -17.31 8.00
CA SER A 386 -2.05 -17.67 6.93
C SER A 386 -1.66 -17.12 5.56
N PHE A 387 -1.06 -15.93 5.52
CA PHE A 387 -0.66 -15.30 4.27
C PHE A 387 0.58 -15.99 3.69
N SER A 388 1.51 -16.43 4.56
CA SER A 388 2.65 -17.27 4.20
C SER A 388 2.22 -18.66 3.72
N ASP A 389 1.27 -19.32 4.39
CA ASP A 389 0.67 -20.58 3.92
C ASP A 389 -0.02 -20.42 2.55
N LEU A 390 -0.83 -19.37 2.38
CA LEU A 390 -1.45 -19.03 1.08
C LEU A 390 -0.40 -18.81 -0.03
N ALA A 391 0.79 -18.29 0.30
CA ALA A 391 1.87 -18.13 -0.66
C ALA A 391 2.49 -19.48 -1.05
N GLY A 392 2.59 -20.44 -0.13
CA GLY A 392 2.96 -21.83 -0.42
C GLY A 392 1.98 -22.49 -1.39
N GLU A 393 0.70 -22.52 -1.03
CA GLU A 393 -0.41 -23.01 -1.85
C GLU A 393 -0.43 -22.37 -3.25
N ALA A 394 -0.12 -21.08 -3.34
CA ALA A 394 -0.05 -20.37 -4.60
C ALA A 394 1.22 -20.71 -5.41
N ALA A 395 2.36 -20.95 -4.76
CA ALA A 395 3.62 -21.30 -5.41
C ALA A 395 3.56 -22.69 -6.04
N GLU A 396 2.98 -23.66 -5.33
CA GLU A 396 2.58 -24.95 -5.92
C GLU A 396 1.70 -24.75 -7.14
N LYS A 397 0.62 -23.95 -6.99
CA LYS A 397 -0.35 -23.71 -8.07
C LYS A 397 0.23 -22.93 -9.25
N PHE A 398 1.35 -22.24 -9.05
CA PHE A 398 2.11 -21.56 -10.10
C PHE A 398 3.03 -22.53 -10.85
N LEU A 399 3.69 -23.46 -10.15
CA LEU A 399 4.52 -24.50 -10.76
C LEU A 399 3.68 -25.55 -11.49
N ASN A 400 2.64 -26.07 -10.84
CA ASN A 400 1.74 -27.10 -11.36
C ASN A 400 0.71 -26.51 -12.32
N ARG A 401 1.12 -26.42 -13.60
CA ARG A 401 0.40 -25.85 -14.76
C ARG A 401 -0.89 -26.58 -15.18
N GLY A 402 -1.82 -26.79 -14.24
CA GLY A 402 -3.13 -27.35 -14.51
C GLY A 402 -3.88 -27.67 -13.24
N GLU A 403 -3.59 -28.83 -12.65
CA GLU A 403 -4.46 -29.50 -11.70
C GLU A 403 -3.82 -29.57 -10.30
N THR A 404 -4.61 -29.23 -9.28
CA THR A 404 -4.33 -29.21 -7.82
C THR A 404 -3.04 -28.59 -7.26
N ASN A 405 -3.23 -27.70 -6.29
CA ASN A 405 -2.44 -27.63 -5.05
C ASN A 405 -3.22 -28.43 -3.98
N GLU A 406 -2.56 -29.01 -2.98
CA GLU A 406 -3.20 -30.01 -2.10
C GLU A 406 -4.04 -29.39 -0.96
N TRP A 407 -3.79 -28.13 -0.58
CA TRP A 407 -4.38 -27.46 0.60
C TRP A 407 -3.88 -28.02 1.93
N LYS A 408 -2.55 -28.16 1.99
CA LYS A 408 -1.72 -28.73 3.03
C LYS A 408 -0.35 -28.01 3.00
N ILE A 409 0.34 -28.01 4.13
CA ILE A 409 1.71 -27.51 4.26
C ILE A 409 2.57 -28.65 4.82
N GLY A 410 3.73 -28.91 4.23
CA GLY A 410 4.75 -29.84 4.72
C GLY A 410 4.56 -31.32 4.39
N GLU A 411 3.59 -31.73 3.57
CA GLU A 411 3.49 -33.13 3.11
C GLU A 411 4.67 -33.55 2.21
N ASP A 412 5.33 -32.60 1.56
CA ASP A 412 6.55 -32.85 0.78
C ASP A 412 7.70 -33.32 1.70
N VAL A 413 7.63 -33.02 3.00
CA VAL A 413 8.70 -33.30 3.98
C VAL A 413 8.28 -34.25 5.11
N SER A 414 6.99 -34.55 5.31
CA SER A 414 6.51 -35.51 6.30
C SER A 414 5.29 -36.31 5.83
N THR A 415 5.16 -37.55 6.29
CA THR A 415 3.98 -38.40 6.02
C THR A 415 2.68 -37.87 6.62
N VAL A 416 2.76 -36.89 7.53
CA VAL A 416 1.63 -36.09 8.03
C VAL A 416 1.98 -34.62 7.76
N PRO A 417 1.13 -33.86 7.03
CA PRO A 417 1.39 -32.44 6.80
C PRO A 417 1.38 -31.67 8.12
N LEU A 418 2.22 -30.63 8.20
CA LEU A 418 2.29 -29.70 9.32
C LEU A 418 0.94 -29.01 9.57
N ARG A 419 0.27 -28.58 8.50
CA ARG A 419 -1.05 -27.93 8.55
C ARG A 419 -1.94 -28.43 7.42
N ASN A 420 -3.24 -28.58 7.70
CA ASN A 420 -4.29 -28.84 6.71
C ASN A 420 -5.05 -27.53 6.47
N VAL A 421 -4.63 -26.75 5.47
CA VAL A 421 -5.09 -25.36 5.24
C VAL A 421 -6.62 -25.25 5.14
N CYS A 422 -7.30 -26.31 4.68
CA CYS A 422 -8.76 -26.34 4.60
C CYS A 422 -9.49 -26.68 5.91
N ASN A 423 -8.86 -27.41 6.84
CA ASN A 423 -9.48 -27.86 8.07
C ASN A 423 -8.43 -28.12 9.16
N GLN A 424 -7.70 -27.08 9.55
CA GLN A 424 -6.46 -27.21 10.32
C GLN A 424 -6.64 -27.96 11.64
N SER A 425 -7.79 -27.81 12.30
CA SER A 425 -8.25 -28.55 13.50
C SER A 425 -8.09 -30.08 13.48
N THR A 426 -7.76 -30.72 12.35
CA THR A 426 -7.29 -32.11 12.32
C THR A 426 -5.98 -32.36 13.09
N ASP A 427 -5.21 -31.31 13.38
CA ASP A 427 -4.03 -31.37 14.27
C ASP A 427 -4.40 -31.42 15.77
N GLY A 428 -5.67 -31.15 16.12
CA GLY A 428 -6.17 -31.11 17.49
C GLY A 428 -5.87 -29.82 18.27
N MET A 429 -5.22 -28.83 17.65
CA MET A 429 -4.77 -27.58 18.29
C MET A 429 -5.25 -26.31 17.57
N SER A 430 -5.32 -26.32 16.24
CA SER A 430 -5.65 -25.16 15.42
C SER A 430 -7.13 -24.83 15.38
N ILE A 431 -7.44 -23.54 15.53
CA ILE A 431 -8.81 -23.03 15.43
C ILE A 431 -9.24 -22.84 13.98
N ILE A 432 -10.54 -22.97 13.72
CA ILE A 432 -11.10 -22.84 12.35
C ILE A 432 -12.25 -21.81 12.27
N HIS A 433 -12.50 -21.10 13.36
CA HIS A 433 -13.54 -20.09 13.51
C HIS A 433 -13.08 -19.03 14.51
N ALA A 434 -13.34 -17.75 14.23
CA ALA A 434 -12.80 -16.63 14.99
C ALA A 434 -13.33 -16.52 16.44
N SER A 435 -14.44 -17.19 16.77
CA SER A 435 -14.95 -17.31 18.14
C SER A 435 -14.06 -18.13 19.08
N ASP A 436 -13.19 -18.96 18.49
CA ASP A 436 -12.42 -19.96 19.22
C ASP A 436 -11.05 -19.40 19.63
N TYR A 437 -10.72 -18.18 19.17
CA TYR A 437 -9.53 -17.41 19.53
C TYR A 437 -9.55 -17.00 21.01
N TYR A 438 -8.38 -17.09 21.64
CA TYR A 438 -8.08 -16.48 22.93
C TYR A 438 -6.63 -15.98 22.92
N ASP A 439 -6.32 -14.99 23.75
CA ASP A 439 -4.99 -14.38 23.80
C ASP A 439 -3.92 -15.35 24.31
N LEU A 440 -2.68 -15.18 23.85
CA LEU A 440 -1.55 -16.11 24.05
C LEU A 440 -1.67 -17.46 23.33
N MET A 441 -2.67 -17.67 22.46
CA MET A 441 -2.66 -18.79 21.52
C MET A 441 -1.52 -18.63 20.50
N ASP A 442 -0.82 -19.72 20.22
CA ASP A 442 0.27 -19.74 19.24
C ASP A 442 -0.23 -19.40 17.82
N VAL A 443 0.49 -18.53 17.12
CA VAL A 443 0.10 -17.98 15.82
C VAL A 443 -0.08 -19.06 14.74
N HIS A 444 0.69 -20.16 14.80
CA HIS A 444 0.55 -21.30 13.89
C HIS A 444 -0.79 -22.05 14.09
N TYR A 445 -1.45 -21.87 15.23
CA TYR A 445 -2.79 -22.41 15.53
C TYR A 445 -3.91 -21.39 15.24
N VAL A 446 -3.64 -20.10 15.49
CA VAL A 446 -4.54 -18.98 15.16
C VAL A 446 -4.77 -18.87 13.64
N SER A 447 -3.77 -19.22 12.83
CA SER A 447 -3.80 -19.19 11.37
C SER A 447 -4.89 -20.03 10.72
N GLY A 448 -5.40 -21.07 11.39
CA GLY A 448 -6.45 -21.93 10.84
C GLY A 448 -7.76 -21.19 10.47
N VAL A 449 -8.00 -19.99 11.03
CA VAL A 449 -9.12 -19.11 10.67
C VAL A 449 -8.97 -18.55 9.25
N PHE A 450 -7.84 -17.89 8.94
CA PHE A 450 -7.62 -17.25 7.64
C PHE A 450 -7.21 -18.27 6.56
N ASN A 451 -6.47 -19.32 6.92
CA ASN A 451 -6.20 -20.48 6.06
C ASN A 451 -7.48 -21.13 5.52
N ARG A 452 -8.45 -21.40 6.41
CA ARG A 452 -9.75 -21.96 6.02
C ARG A 452 -10.55 -21.00 5.15
N PHE A 453 -10.48 -19.69 5.42
CA PHE A 453 -11.07 -18.67 4.55
C PHE A 453 -10.45 -18.72 3.13
N TYR A 454 -9.12 -18.73 3.01
CA TYR A 454 -8.42 -18.79 1.73
C TYR A 454 -8.75 -20.08 0.94
N CYS A 455 -8.69 -21.24 1.59
CA CYS A 455 -9.10 -22.54 1.02
C CYS A 455 -10.53 -22.50 0.46
N LEU A 456 -11.48 -21.99 1.24
CA LEU A 456 -12.90 -21.97 0.88
C LEU A 456 -13.22 -20.92 -0.19
N LEU A 457 -12.50 -19.79 -0.22
CA LEU A 457 -12.66 -18.76 -1.24
C LEU A 457 -12.05 -19.18 -2.58
N ALA A 458 -10.84 -19.75 -2.59
CA ALA A 458 -10.18 -20.23 -3.81
C ALA A 458 -10.98 -21.31 -4.55
N ARG A 459 -11.88 -22.02 -3.85
CA ARG A 459 -12.81 -23.02 -4.41
C ARG A 459 -14.16 -22.45 -4.88
N ARG A 460 -14.40 -21.13 -4.83
CA ARG A 460 -15.65 -20.52 -5.32
C ARG A 460 -15.61 -20.24 -6.82
N ARG A 461 -16.77 -20.33 -7.49
CA ARG A 461 -16.94 -19.84 -8.87
C ARG A 461 -16.53 -18.36 -8.93
N GLY A 462 -15.72 -17.99 -9.93
CA GLY A 462 -15.16 -16.65 -10.08
C GLY A 462 -13.86 -16.41 -9.29
N TRP A 463 -13.45 -17.34 -8.44
CA TRP A 463 -12.24 -17.27 -7.63
C TRP A 463 -11.29 -18.44 -7.93
N ASN A 464 -10.02 -18.29 -7.53
CA ASN A 464 -8.95 -19.28 -7.60
C ASN A 464 -7.75 -18.80 -6.75
N THR A 465 -6.76 -19.67 -6.48
CA THR A 465 -5.58 -19.35 -5.65
C THR A 465 -4.87 -18.07 -6.10
N LYS A 466 -4.73 -17.83 -7.41
CA LYS A 466 -4.14 -16.59 -7.97
C LYS A 466 -4.92 -15.32 -7.60
N ARG A 467 -6.26 -15.36 -7.65
CA ARG A 467 -7.11 -14.22 -7.24
C ARG A 467 -7.06 -13.99 -5.73
N VAL A 468 -7.00 -15.06 -4.92
CA VAL A 468 -6.91 -14.97 -3.46
C VAL A 468 -5.54 -14.41 -3.03
N LEU A 469 -4.42 -14.94 -3.55
CA LEU A 469 -3.08 -14.40 -3.30
C LEU A 469 -3.00 -12.92 -3.70
N LYS A 470 -3.49 -12.55 -4.89
CA LYS A 470 -3.49 -11.16 -5.33
C LYS A 470 -4.25 -10.24 -4.38
N ALA A 471 -5.41 -10.66 -3.87
CA ALA A 471 -6.20 -9.86 -2.95
C ALA A 471 -5.47 -9.71 -1.60
N ALA A 472 -5.02 -10.81 -0.97
CA ALA A 472 -4.29 -10.77 0.29
C ALA A 472 -2.98 -9.97 0.19
N ALA A 473 -2.20 -10.15 -0.88
CA ALA A 473 -0.98 -9.39 -1.13
C ALA A 473 -1.24 -7.91 -1.44
N HIS A 474 -2.45 -7.51 -1.83
CA HIS A 474 -2.84 -6.09 -1.92
C HIS A 474 -3.26 -5.55 -0.57
N SER A 475 -3.95 -6.35 0.26
CA SER A 475 -4.30 -5.99 1.65
C SER A 475 -3.04 -5.75 2.50
N ASN A 476 -2.10 -6.69 2.48
CA ASN A 476 -0.81 -6.61 3.16
C ASN A 476 0.02 -5.39 2.71
N ARG A 477 -0.10 -4.98 1.44
CA ARG A 477 0.66 -3.85 0.88
C ARG A 477 0.09 -2.46 1.17
N PHE A 478 -1.21 -2.35 1.42
CA PHE A 478 -1.90 -1.05 1.37
C PHE A 478 -2.88 -0.77 2.50
N TYR A 479 -3.30 -1.79 3.26
CA TYR A 479 -4.39 -1.65 4.24
C TYR A 479 -4.08 -2.26 5.60
N TRP A 480 -3.56 -3.49 5.66
CA TRP A 480 -3.13 -4.09 6.91
C TRP A 480 -1.97 -3.29 7.54
N HIS A 481 -1.97 -3.22 8.86
CA HIS A 481 -1.02 -2.51 9.73
C HIS A 481 -0.53 -3.48 10.83
N PRO A 482 0.49 -3.12 11.64
CA PRO A 482 1.14 -4.09 12.51
C PRO A 482 0.22 -4.85 13.47
N THR A 483 -0.87 -4.23 13.95
CA THR A 483 -1.79 -4.79 14.94
C THR A 483 -3.16 -5.19 14.36
N THR A 484 -3.28 -5.43 13.04
CA THR A 484 -4.57 -5.70 12.39
C THR A 484 -5.27 -6.95 12.97
N THR A 485 -6.52 -6.76 13.38
CA THR A 485 -7.43 -7.82 13.86
C THR A 485 -8.06 -8.61 12.71
N PHE A 486 -8.66 -9.76 13.03
CA PHE A 486 -9.43 -10.58 12.07
C PHE A 486 -10.55 -9.81 11.36
N VAL A 487 -11.20 -8.85 12.03
CA VAL A 487 -12.30 -8.07 11.44
C VAL A 487 -11.75 -7.06 10.44
N GLU A 488 -10.75 -6.27 10.84
CA GLU A 488 -10.07 -5.29 9.98
C GLU A 488 -9.48 -5.97 8.74
N ALA A 489 -8.72 -7.06 8.93
CA ALA A 489 -8.11 -7.81 7.82
C ALA A 489 -9.14 -8.35 6.82
N ALA A 490 -10.34 -8.73 7.30
CA ALA A 490 -11.42 -9.21 6.46
C ALA A 490 -12.11 -8.08 5.67
N CYS A 491 -12.31 -6.91 6.30
CA CYS A 491 -12.79 -5.71 5.62
C CYS A 491 -11.80 -5.26 4.53
N ASP A 492 -10.50 -5.25 4.84
CA ASP A 492 -9.44 -4.87 3.93
C ASP A 492 -9.22 -5.86 2.79
N PHE A 493 -9.39 -7.16 3.04
CA PHE A 493 -9.43 -8.15 1.97
C PHE A 493 -10.64 -7.93 1.05
N MET A 494 -11.82 -7.59 1.59
CA MET A 494 -12.99 -7.25 0.77
C MET A 494 -12.79 -5.98 -0.07
N LYS A 495 -12.18 -4.96 0.50
CA LYS A 495 -11.75 -3.74 -0.21
C LYS A 495 -10.74 -4.05 -1.31
N SER A 496 -9.78 -4.93 -1.03
CA SER A 496 -8.78 -5.41 -2.01
C SER A 496 -9.40 -6.25 -3.14
N ALA A 497 -10.44 -7.02 -2.85
CA ALA A 497 -11.21 -7.75 -3.85
C ALA A 497 -12.01 -6.80 -4.76
N TYR A 498 -12.69 -5.80 -4.18
CA TYR A 498 -13.37 -4.73 -4.90
C TYR A 498 -12.39 -3.92 -5.78
N ASP A 499 -11.18 -3.63 -5.28
CA ASP A 499 -10.18 -2.87 -6.01
C ASP A 499 -9.74 -3.49 -7.35
N PHE A 500 -9.72 -4.82 -7.42
CA PHE A 500 -9.42 -5.58 -8.63
C PHE A 500 -10.65 -5.92 -9.51
N GLY A 501 -11.85 -5.46 -9.13
CA GLY A 501 -13.09 -5.84 -9.82
C GLY A 501 -13.40 -7.34 -9.66
N TYR A 502 -13.34 -7.85 -8.43
CA TYR A 502 -13.76 -9.23 -8.10
C TYR A 502 -15.07 -9.21 -7.30
N ASP A 503 -16.00 -10.11 -7.63
CA ASP A 503 -17.24 -10.32 -6.89
C ASP A 503 -16.94 -10.58 -5.39
N THR A 504 -17.41 -9.66 -4.54
CA THR A 504 -17.22 -9.64 -3.09
C THR A 504 -18.25 -10.49 -2.35
N LYS A 505 -19.38 -10.87 -2.97
CA LYS A 505 -20.42 -11.70 -2.33
C LYS A 505 -19.90 -13.11 -1.96
N PRO A 506 -19.02 -13.77 -2.74
CA PRO A 506 -18.28 -14.96 -2.31
C PRO A 506 -17.38 -14.72 -1.09
N VAL A 507 -16.75 -13.54 -0.99
CA VAL A 507 -15.80 -13.18 0.07
C VAL A 507 -16.53 -13.03 1.41
N GLU A 508 -17.56 -12.19 1.44
CA GLU A 508 -18.48 -12.01 2.57
C GLU A 508 -19.03 -13.36 3.09
N ARG A 509 -19.54 -14.21 2.17
CA ARG A 509 -20.11 -15.53 2.48
C ARG A 509 -19.08 -16.61 2.85
N VAL A 510 -17.78 -16.31 2.81
CA VAL A 510 -16.72 -17.19 3.32
C VAL A 510 -16.14 -16.65 4.63
N PHE A 511 -15.99 -15.34 4.82
CA PHE A 511 -15.68 -14.78 6.14
C PHE A 511 -16.75 -15.11 7.19
N LYS A 512 -18.04 -15.03 6.82
CA LYS A 512 -19.16 -15.48 7.66
C LYS A 512 -19.14 -16.99 8.00
N LYS A 513 -18.32 -17.82 7.33
CA LYS A 513 -18.12 -19.25 7.66
C LYS A 513 -16.96 -19.53 8.61
N VAL A 514 -16.09 -18.55 8.81
CA VAL A 514 -14.98 -18.59 9.78
C VAL A 514 -15.21 -17.60 10.94
N GLY A 515 -16.47 -17.19 11.16
CA GLY A 515 -16.89 -16.39 12.31
C GLY A 515 -16.73 -14.88 12.17
N ILE A 516 -16.29 -14.38 11.02
CA ILE A 516 -15.97 -12.95 10.85
C ILE A 516 -17.11 -12.22 10.14
N LYS A 517 -17.70 -11.22 10.82
CA LYS A 517 -18.59 -10.24 10.20
C LYS A 517 -17.73 -9.15 9.54
N VAL A 518 -17.82 -9.08 8.23
CA VAL A 518 -17.16 -8.05 7.41
C VAL A 518 -17.89 -6.70 7.46
N CYS A 519 -17.14 -5.62 7.22
CA CYS A 519 -17.65 -4.27 7.02
C CYS A 519 -18.51 -4.19 5.73
N ASP A 520 -19.47 -3.27 5.72
CA ASP A 520 -20.17 -2.92 4.49
C ASP A 520 -19.28 -2.05 3.58
N LEU A 521 -19.40 -2.25 2.26
CA LEU A 521 -18.66 -1.52 1.23
C LEU A 521 -19.45 -0.33 0.65
N SER A 522 -20.70 -0.11 1.05
CA SER A 522 -21.51 1.09 0.76
C SER A 522 -20.77 2.41 1.06
N SER A 523 -20.03 2.45 2.17
CA SER A 523 -19.19 3.58 2.58
C SER A 523 -17.93 3.77 1.73
N TYR A 524 -17.48 2.74 1.00
CA TYR A 524 -16.23 2.72 0.22
C TYR A 524 -16.41 2.93 -1.29
N ILE A 525 -17.63 3.25 -1.77
CA ILE A 525 -17.91 3.43 -3.21
C ILE A 525 -16.98 4.47 -3.83
N ARG A 526 -16.28 4.09 -4.92
CA ARG A 526 -15.37 4.97 -5.66
C ARG A 526 -16.05 6.28 -6.05
N THR A 527 -15.58 7.37 -5.44
CA THR A 527 -16.09 8.71 -5.72
C THR A 527 -15.50 9.23 -7.02
N VAL A 528 -16.34 9.39 -8.04
CA VAL A 528 -16.00 10.10 -9.27
C VAL A 528 -16.01 11.59 -8.93
N HIS A 529 -14.85 12.24 -9.11
CA HIS A 529 -14.75 13.69 -8.98
C HIS A 529 -15.20 14.38 -10.26
N GLN A 530 -15.70 15.60 -10.12
CA GLN A 530 -16.17 16.40 -11.25
C GLN A 530 -15.05 16.59 -12.29
N ASN A 531 -15.36 16.29 -13.55
CA ASN A 531 -14.44 16.30 -14.70
C ASN A 531 -13.27 15.29 -14.60
N SER A 532 -13.39 14.24 -13.79
CA SER A 532 -12.41 13.15 -13.76
C SER A 532 -12.63 12.11 -14.87
N LYS A 533 -11.55 11.41 -15.24
CA LYS A 533 -11.54 10.28 -16.17
C LYS A 533 -11.20 9.00 -15.41
N ILE A 534 -11.85 7.90 -15.76
CA ILE A 534 -11.47 6.55 -15.29
C ILE A 534 -11.27 5.67 -16.53
N GLU A 535 -10.18 4.91 -16.56
CA GLU A 535 -9.76 4.08 -17.70
C GLU A 535 -9.69 2.59 -17.30
N ASP A 536 -9.44 1.72 -18.28
CA ASP A 536 -9.23 0.27 -18.11
C ASP A 536 -10.36 -0.50 -17.39
N LEU A 537 -11.61 -0.05 -17.55
CA LEU A 537 -12.77 -0.71 -16.96
C LEU A 537 -13.07 -2.05 -17.67
N SER A 538 -13.11 -3.11 -16.88
CA SER A 538 -13.48 -4.46 -17.33
C SER A 538 -14.56 -5.05 -16.42
N ALA A 539 -15.54 -5.70 -17.03
CA ALA A 539 -16.64 -6.40 -16.37
C ALA A 539 -16.87 -7.77 -17.02
N ILE A 540 -17.40 -8.72 -16.26
CA ILE A 540 -17.89 -10.02 -16.74
C ILE A 540 -19.41 -9.96 -17.00
N PRO A 541 -20.04 -11.01 -17.56
CA PRO A 541 -21.49 -11.04 -17.71
C PRO A 541 -22.20 -10.89 -16.36
N GLU A 542 -23.26 -10.07 -16.31
CA GLU A 542 -24.12 -9.82 -15.12
C GLU A 542 -23.42 -9.12 -13.93
N GLU A 543 -22.24 -8.53 -14.13
CA GLU A 543 -21.52 -7.75 -13.12
C GLU A 543 -22.00 -6.28 -13.06
N GLU A 544 -21.95 -5.65 -11.88
CA GLU A 544 -22.41 -4.27 -11.65
C GLU A 544 -21.30 -3.42 -11.02
N ILE A 545 -20.77 -2.43 -11.75
CA ILE A 545 -19.71 -1.53 -11.27
C ILE A 545 -20.33 -0.21 -10.81
N MET A 546 -20.36 0.05 -9.50
CA MET A 546 -20.97 1.27 -8.95
C MET A 546 -19.95 2.39 -8.69
N PHE A 547 -20.40 3.63 -8.91
CA PHE A 547 -19.64 4.87 -8.73
C PHE A 547 -20.50 5.92 -8.02
N LYS A 548 -19.88 6.77 -7.19
CA LYS A 548 -20.55 7.86 -6.45
C LYS A 548 -20.14 9.22 -7.02
N LEU A 549 -21.07 10.01 -7.54
CA LEU A 549 -20.78 11.34 -8.10
C LEU A 549 -21.23 12.44 -7.13
N LYS A 550 -20.30 13.13 -6.46
CA LYS A 550 -20.62 14.28 -5.60
C LYS A 550 -20.48 15.59 -6.37
N ILE A 551 -21.62 16.09 -6.87
CA ILE A 551 -21.73 17.42 -7.51
C ILE A 551 -21.61 18.51 -6.43
N LYS A 552 -20.84 19.57 -6.68
CA LYS A 552 -20.55 20.65 -5.71
C LYS A 552 -21.24 22.00 -5.98
N SER A 553 -22.01 22.12 -7.07
CA SER A 553 -22.66 23.37 -7.48
C SER A 553 -23.83 23.09 -8.42
N GLU A 554 -24.70 24.08 -8.66
CA GLU A 554 -25.78 23.97 -9.65
C GLU A 554 -25.23 23.91 -11.09
N LEU A 555 -25.10 22.69 -11.61
CA LEU A 555 -24.65 22.45 -12.99
C LEU A 555 -25.86 22.43 -13.93
N LYS A 556 -25.88 23.32 -14.92
CA LYS A 556 -26.96 23.37 -15.92
C LYS A 556 -27.02 22.14 -16.82
N ASN A 557 -25.91 21.41 -16.95
CA ASN A 557 -25.79 20.14 -17.65
C ASN A 557 -24.74 19.27 -16.96
N VAL A 558 -25.00 17.97 -16.84
CA VAL A 558 -24.00 16.96 -16.49
C VAL A 558 -24.02 15.86 -17.55
N LYS A 559 -22.95 15.79 -18.34
CA LYS A 559 -22.73 14.75 -19.34
C LYS A 559 -21.88 13.64 -18.72
N ILE A 560 -22.39 12.42 -18.76
CA ILE A 560 -21.64 11.21 -18.41
C ILE A 560 -21.45 10.40 -19.69
N THR A 561 -20.21 10.00 -19.98
CA THR A 561 -19.86 9.28 -21.21
C THR A 561 -18.96 8.07 -20.94
N THR A 562 -19.41 6.89 -21.35
CA THR A 562 -18.55 5.72 -21.57
C THR A 562 -18.14 5.69 -23.04
N PHE A 563 -16.93 5.22 -23.36
CA PHE A 563 -16.46 5.10 -24.73
C PHE A 563 -15.27 4.14 -24.89
N GLY A 564 -15.21 3.50 -26.05
CA GLY A 564 -14.18 2.52 -26.43
C GLY A 564 -14.36 1.15 -25.74
N GLY A 565 -13.64 0.13 -26.22
CA GLY A 565 -13.81 -1.27 -25.80
C GLY A 565 -14.45 -2.17 -26.88
N MET A 566 -15.00 -3.33 -26.50
CA MET A 566 -15.32 -4.43 -27.44
C MET A 566 -16.68 -5.15 -27.21
N GLY A 567 -17.74 -4.43 -26.85
CA GLY A 567 -18.99 -5.07 -26.43
C GLY A 567 -20.17 -4.17 -26.03
N GLU A 568 -21.00 -4.68 -25.12
CA GLU A 568 -22.23 -4.02 -24.65
C GLU A 568 -22.18 -3.80 -23.13
N ALA A 569 -22.40 -2.54 -22.73
CA ALA A 569 -22.40 -2.10 -21.35
C ALA A 569 -23.42 -0.96 -21.20
N ASP A 570 -24.50 -1.17 -20.44
CA ASP A 570 -25.53 -0.17 -20.19
C ASP A 570 -25.18 0.76 -19.02
N LEU A 571 -25.38 2.05 -19.26
CA LEU A 571 -25.22 3.14 -18.31
C LEU A 571 -26.59 3.54 -17.75
N PHE A 572 -26.63 3.66 -16.42
CA PHE A 572 -27.79 4.07 -15.63
C PHE A 572 -27.38 5.18 -14.66
N VAL A 573 -28.30 6.06 -14.29
CA VAL A 573 -28.11 6.99 -13.16
C VAL A 573 -29.38 7.03 -12.31
N CYS A 574 -29.23 6.81 -11.00
CA CYS A 574 -30.30 6.95 -10.00
C CYS A 574 -30.18 8.25 -9.21
N TYR A 575 -31.18 8.55 -8.39
CA TYR A 575 -31.11 9.49 -7.28
C TYR A 575 -31.73 8.84 -6.04
N LYS A 576 -31.25 9.23 -4.85
CA LYS A 576 -31.44 8.67 -3.50
C LYS A 576 -31.40 7.13 -3.27
N LYS A 577 -31.51 6.22 -4.25
CA LYS A 577 -31.62 4.75 -4.03
C LYS A 577 -30.44 3.88 -4.49
N LEU A 578 -29.97 3.05 -3.54
CA LEU A 578 -28.99 1.93 -3.64
C LEU A 578 -29.18 0.97 -4.84
N ARG A 579 -30.42 0.82 -5.32
CA ARG A 579 -30.77 -0.11 -6.41
C ARG A 579 -31.56 0.58 -7.51
N CYS A 580 -30.87 0.95 -8.59
CA CYS A 580 -31.52 1.05 -9.89
C CYS A 580 -32.09 -0.32 -10.29
N ASN A 581 -33.42 -0.47 -10.26
CA ASN A 581 -34.13 -1.52 -10.98
C ASN A 581 -34.35 -1.07 -12.43
N GLU A 582 -34.40 -2.02 -13.37
CA GLU A 582 -34.51 -1.75 -14.83
C GLU A 582 -35.75 -0.94 -15.25
N HIS A 583 -36.72 -0.75 -14.35
CA HIS A 583 -38.00 -0.08 -14.57
C HIS A 583 -38.12 1.33 -13.96
N LEU A 584 -37.13 1.84 -13.22
CA LEU A 584 -37.30 3.04 -12.37
C LEU A 584 -36.39 4.24 -12.70
N THR A 585 -35.48 4.15 -13.66
CA THR A 585 -34.55 5.24 -13.99
C THR A 585 -35.03 6.13 -15.14
N LYS A 586 -35.27 7.41 -14.87
CA LYS A 586 -35.44 8.47 -15.90
C LYS A 586 -34.20 8.60 -16.82
N TRP A 587 -33.03 8.19 -16.33
CA TRP A 587 -31.74 8.32 -16.98
C TRP A 587 -31.14 6.94 -17.30
N ARG A 588 -31.56 6.35 -18.43
CA ARG A 588 -30.98 5.14 -19.02
C ARG A 588 -30.43 5.46 -20.40
N SER A 589 -29.31 4.86 -20.80
CA SER A 589 -28.95 4.80 -22.22
C SER A 589 -29.93 3.92 -22.99
N ASN A 590 -30.73 4.54 -23.88
CA ASN A 590 -31.77 3.83 -24.63
C ASN A 590 -31.24 2.99 -25.81
N LYS A 591 -29.94 2.65 -25.86
CA LYS A 591 -29.30 1.81 -26.89
C LYS A 591 -28.08 1.07 -26.32
N PRO A 592 -27.98 -0.26 -26.48
CA PRO A 592 -26.77 -1.03 -26.12
C PRO A 592 -25.53 -0.61 -26.94
N GLY A 593 -24.34 -0.86 -26.39
CA GLY A 593 -23.03 -0.66 -27.05
C GLY A 593 -21.94 -0.10 -26.12
N THR A 594 -20.68 -0.09 -26.57
CA THR A 594 -19.51 0.35 -25.78
C THR A 594 -19.51 1.83 -25.39
N SER A 595 -20.18 2.65 -26.18
CA SER A 595 -20.00 4.10 -26.21
C SER A 595 -21.33 4.79 -25.97
N GLN A 596 -21.68 4.97 -24.69
CA GLN A 596 -22.95 5.52 -24.26
C GLN A 596 -22.80 6.91 -23.66
N LYS A 597 -23.83 7.74 -23.85
CA LYS A 597 -23.90 9.10 -23.33
C LYS A 597 -25.23 9.30 -22.61
N ILE A 598 -25.18 9.71 -21.35
CA ILE A 598 -26.30 10.31 -20.64
C ILE A 598 -26.02 11.81 -20.50
N LEU A 599 -27.04 12.63 -20.76
CA LEU A 599 -27.07 14.05 -20.44
C LEU A 599 -28.15 14.26 -19.39
N MET A 600 -27.77 14.78 -18.24
CA MET A 600 -28.69 15.24 -17.20
C MET A 600 -28.79 16.76 -17.32
N GLU A 601 -29.90 17.24 -17.85
CA GLU A 601 -30.19 18.67 -17.99
C GLU A 601 -30.71 19.22 -16.66
N SER A 602 -30.07 20.29 -16.17
CA SER A 602 -30.37 20.98 -14.90
C SER A 602 -30.69 20.05 -13.71
N PRO A 603 -29.78 19.15 -13.29
CA PRO A 603 -29.90 18.44 -12.02
C PRO A 603 -30.11 19.45 -10.87
N LYS A 604 -31.32 19.42 -10.28
CA LYS A 604 -31.68 20.25 -9.13
C LYS A 604 -30.79 19.88 -7.93
N LYS A 605 -30.42 20.90 -7.13
CA LYS A 605 -30.00 20.72 -5.74
C LYS A 605 -31.20 20.19 -4.93
N GLY A 606 -30.96 19.48 -3.82
CA GLY A 606 -31.94 19.40 -2.73
C GLY A 606 -32.14 20.80 -2.13
N CYS A 607 -33.26 21.03 -1.46
CA CYS A 607 -33.52 22.31 -0.79
C CYS A 607 -33.05 22.28 0.66
N ASP A 608 -31.80 21.83 0.88
CA ASP A 608 -31.10 21.90 2.15
C ASP A 608 -30.80 23.39 2.48
N VAL A 609 -31.38 23.96 3.54
CA VAL A 609 -31.22 25.38 3.95
C VAL A 609 -30.50 25.45 5.29
N GLU A 610 -29.38 26.18 5.35
CA GLU A 610 -28.60 26.43 6.57
C GLU A 610 -28.43 27.96 6.77
N SER A 611 -29.37 28.59 7.50
CA SER A 611 -29.40 30.05 7.75
C SER A 611 -30.24 30.41 8.98
N ILE A 612 -30.06 31.63 9.51
CA ILE A 612 -30.90 32.24 10.56
C ILE A 612 -31.79 33.29 9.88
N ASP A 613 -33.02 33.49 10.36
CA ASP A 613 -34.04 34.38 9.79
C ASP A 613 -34.37 34.02 8.31
N CYS A 614 -35.20 32.98 8.06
CA CYS A 614 -35.35 32.42 6.70
C CYS A 614 -36.73 31.86 6.29
N ASP A 615 -37.39 32.53 5.34
CA ASP A 615 -38.69 32.15 4.76
C ASP A 615 -38.57 31.02 3.68
N VAL A 616 -39.36 29.94 3.79
CA VAL A 616 -39.29 28.75 2.91
C VAL A 616 -40.65 28.29 2.35
N GLU A 617 -41.05 28.81 1.19
CA GLU A 617 -42.29 28.43 0.45
C GLU A 617 -42.10 27.20 -0.49
N ARG A 618 -41.79 25.99 -0.01
CA ARG A 618 -41.55 24.79 -0.85
C ARG A 618 -41.86 23.44 -0.19
N SER A 619 -41.97 22.39 -1.03
CA SER A 619 -42.03 20.97 -0.63
C SER A 619 -40.67 20.26 -0.72
N ASP A 620 -40.50 19.14 -0.02
CA ASP A 620 -39.29 18.29 -0.02
C ASP A 620 -37.99 19.06 0.39
N CYS A 621 -38.00 19.74 1.54
CA CYS A 621 -36.93 20.65 1.99
C CYS A 621 -36.41 20.35 3.41
N ASP A 622 -35.10 20.10 3.54
CA ASP A 622 -34.40 20.00 4.83
C ASP A 622 -34.02 21.42 5.36
N VAL A 623 -34.64 21.92 6.44
CA VAL A 623 -34.40 23.28 6.99
C VAL A 623 -33.69 23.23 8.35
N LYS A 624 -32.53 23.90 8.45
CA LYS A 624 -31.64 23.89 9.63
C LYS A 624 -31.23 25.32 10.02
N GLY A 625 -32.09 25.96 10.80
CA GLY A 625 -32.00 27.38 11.12
C GLY A 625 -32.36 27.73 12.56
N SER A 626 -32.99 28.89 12.73
CA SER A 626 -33.72 29.36 13.92
C SER A 626 -34.43 30.65 13.51
N GLY A 627 -35.73 30.79 13.79
CA GLY A 627 -36.52 31.89 13.22
C GLY A 627 -36.75 31.71 11.71
N CYS A 628 -37.21 30.54 11.26
CA CYS A 628 -37.47 30.28 9.85
C CYS A 628 -38.91 29.83 9.62
N ASP A 629 -39.69 30.63 8.89
CA ASP A 629 -41.10 30.39 8.61
C ASP A 629 -41.22 29.39 7.43
N VAL A 630 -41.98 28.30 7.59
CA VAL A 630 -42.03 27.20 6.61
C VAL A 630 -43.47 26.94 6.13
N GLU A 631 -43.74 27.26 4.86
CA GLU A 631 -44.97 26.90 4.15
C GLU A 631 -44.69 25.74 3.17
N GLY A 632 -45.18 24.54 3.45
CA GLY A 632 -44.71 23.34 2.72
C GLY A 632 -45.54 22.06 2.81
N ILE A 633 -44.97 21.00 2.24
CA ILE A 633 -45.42 19.59 2.30
C ILE A 633 -44.16 18.74 2.27
N GLY A 634 -43.96 17.82 3.21
CA GLY A 634 -42.76 16.98 3.26
C GLY A 634 -41.49 17.78 3.56
N CYS A 635 -41.48 18.56 4.64
CA CYS A 635 -40.33 19.38 5.02
C CYS A 635 -39.83 19.02 6.43
N ASP A 636 -38.53 18.79 6.55
CA ASP A 636 -37.87 18.35 7.78
C ASP A 636 -37.27 19.61 8.45
N VAL A 637 -37.83 20.05 9.59
CA VAL A 637 -37.46 21.32 10.25
C VAL A 637 -36.74 21.04 11.58
N VAL A 638 -35.49 21.47 11.70
CA VAL A 638 -34.68 21.18 12.90
C VAL A 638 -34.10 22.47 13.51
N ARG A 639 -34.63 22.85 14.69
CA ARG A 639 -34.22 23.86 15.69
C ARG A 639 -35.23 24.99 16.01
N LEU A 640 -35.15 25.42 17.27
CA LEU A 640 -35.74 26.57 17.97
C LEU A 640 -36.47 27.63 17.12
N GLY A 641 -37.75 27.85 17.45
CA GLY A 641 -38.48 29.07 17.08
C GLY A 641 -38.79 29.18 15.60
N CYS A 642 -39.51 28.21 15.03
CA CYS A 642 -39.92 28.19 13.63
C CYS A 642 -41.44 27.94 13.53
N ASP A 643 -42.15 28.79 12.80
CA ASP A 643 -43.60 28.65 12.58
C ASP A 643 -43.83 27.76 11.34
N VAL A 644 -44.63 26.68 11.46
CA VAL A 644 -44.78 25.66 10.40
C VAL A 644 -46.25 25.49 9.98
N GLU A 645 -46.59 25.97 8.79
CA GLU A 645 -47.89 25.73 8.13
C GLU A 645 -47.74 24.66 7.04
N GLY A 646 -48.23 23.42 7.28
CA GLY A 646 -47.90 22.31 6.37
C GLY A 646 -48.89 21.13 6.27
N LEU A 647 -48.44 20.10 5.57
CA LEU A 647 -49.03 18.77 5.51
C LEU A 647 -47.89 17.74 5.49
N GLY A 648 -47.75 16.91 6.52
CA GLY A 648 -46.61 15.98 6.62
C GLY A 648 -45.28 16.72 6.64
N CYS A 649 -45.05 17.50 7.69
CA CYS A 649 -43.74 18.09 8.00
C CYS A 649 -43.30 17.59 9.37
N ASP A 650 -42.01 17.29 9.51
CA ASP A 650 -41.45 16.63 10.68
C ASP A 650 -40.60 17.69 11.44
N VAL A 651 -40.86 17.89 12.74
CA VAL A 651 -40.34 19.06 13.50
C VAL A 651 -39.54 18.66 14.74
N GLU A 652 -38.32 19.20 14.87
CA GLU A 652 -37.38 18.94 15.97
C GLU A 652 -36.64 20.23 16.44
N GLY A 653 -37.25 21.05 17.30
CA GLY A 653 -36.55 22.01 18.16
C GLY A 653 -37.42 23.04 18.92
N ILE A 654 -37.52 22.87 20.26
CA ILE A 654 -38.17 23.69 21.31
C ILE A 654 -38.82 25.01 20.84
N GLY A 655 -40.13 25.11 21.02
CA GLY A 655 -40.93 26.32 20.75
C GLY A 655 -41.15 26.58 19.27
N CYS A 656 -41.66 25.59 18.53
CA CYS A 656 -42.13 25.71 17.14
C CYS A 656 -43.63 25.42 17.09
N ASP A 657 -44.44 26.40 16.69
CA ASP A 657 -45.90 26.24 16.57
C ASP A 657 -46.27 25.56 15.24
N VAL A 658 -47.17 24.57 15.29
CA VAL A 658 -47.47 23.70 14.13
C VAL A 658 -48.97 23.65 13.85
N ASP A 659 -49.35 24.09 12.65
CA ASP A 659 -50.75 24.22 12.25
C ASP A 659 -51.08 23.28 11.06
N ARG A 660 -52.15 22.47 11.21
CA ARG A 660 -52.74 21.50 10.24
C ARG A 660 -52.36 20.01 10.43
N LEU A 661 -52.08 19.28 9.34
CA LEU A 661 -52.61 17.91 9.15
C LEU A 661 -51.51 16.90 8.79
N GLY A 662 -51.36 15.84 9.59
CA GLY A 662 -50.44 14.74 9.30
C GLY A 662 -48.98 14.98 9.68
N CYS A 663 -48.67 15.80 10.69
CA CYS A 663 -47.31 16.24 11.02
C CYS A 663 -46.81 15.65 12.35
N ASP A 664 -45.55 15.25 12.42
CA ASP A 664 -44.96 14.56 13.58
C ASP A 664 -44.02 15.54 14.33
N VAL A 665 -44.20 15.68 15.66
CA VAL A 665 -43.62 16.78 16.45
C VAL A 665 -42.90 16.27 17.71
N GLU A 666 -41.58 16.41 17.73
CA GLU A 666 -40.72 15.97 18.85
C GLU A 666 -40.32 17.13 19.80
N ASP A 667 -41.27 17.94 20.31
CA ASP A 667 -40.94 19.21 21.01
C ASP A 667 -41.67 19.57 22.31
N ILE A 668 -41.12 20.60 22.97
CA ILE A 668 -41.49 21.16 24.29
C ILE A 668 -41.91 22.64 24.12
N ASP A 669 -42.91 23.09 24.88
CA ASP A 669 -43.50 24.46 24.84
C ASP A 669 -44.06 24.82 23.43
N CYS A 670 -44.90 23.95 22.82
CA CYS A 670 -45.49 24.14 21.48
C CYS A 670 -47.03 24.00 21.47
N ASP A 671 -47.74 24.84 20.70
CA ASP A 671 -49.16 24.70 20.41
C ASP A 671 -49.40 23.86 19.12
N VAL A 672 -50.34 22.90 19.14
CA VAL A 672 -50.66 22.04 17.99
C VAL A 672 -52.18 21.94 17.74
N GLU A 673 -52.65 22.41 16.58
CA GLU A 673 -54.05 22.25 16.11
C GLU A 673 -54.11 21.45 14.80
N GLY A 674 -54.68 20.24 14.85
CA GLY A 674 -54.50 19.28 13.75
C GLY A 674 -55.41 18.04 13.73
N ILE A 675 -55.07 17.09 12.85
CA ILE A 675 -55.73 15.78 12.68
C ILE A 675 -54.65 14.78 12.25
N GLY A 676 -54.46 13.69 12.99
CA GLY A 676 -53.41 12.69 12.71
C GLY A 676 -52.00 13.27 12.82
N CYS A 677 -51.71 13.98 13.90
CA CYS A 677 -50.40 14.59 14.15
C CYS A 677 -49.88 14.05 15.48
N ASP A 678 -48.73 13.38 15.46
CA ASP A 678 -48.27 12.57 16.60
C ASP A 678 -47.15 13.32 17.37
N VAL A 679 -47.17 13.24 18.71
CA VAL A 679 -46.42 14.18 19.58
C VAL A 679 -45.56 13.48 20.65
N GLU A 680 -44.24 13.75 20.62
CA GLU A 680 -43.20 13.05 21.42
C GLU A 680 -42.29 13.99 22.27
N ARG A 681 -42.84 15.02 22.92
CA ARG A 681 -42.24 15.69 24.11
C ARG A 681 -43.25 16.49 24.95
N SER A 682 -42.83 16.96 26.14
CA SER A 682 -43.72 17.42 27.23
C SER A 682 -44.17 18.87 27.15
N ASP A 683 -45.26 19.18 27.87
CA ASP A 683 -45.79 20.54 28.07
C ASP A 683 -46.31 21.23 26.78
N CYS A 684 -47.13 20.51 25.99
CA CYS A 684 -47.71 20.97 24.71
C CYS A 684 -49.25 20.79 24.67
N ASP A 685 -49.99 21.80 24.22
CA ASP A 685 -51.48 21.80 24.17
C ASP A 685 -52.00 21.27 22.81
N VAL A 686 -52.77 20.16 22.83
CA VAL A 686 -53.17 19.44 21.59
C VAL A 686 -54.69 19.46 21.37
N LYS A 687 -55.12 19.96 20.20
CA LYS A 687 -56.54 20.00 19.80
C LYS A 687 -56.74 19.34 18.43
N GLY A 688 -57.44 18.20 18.39
CA GLY A 688 -57.54 17.42 17.16
C GLY A 688 -58.41 16.17 17.18
N SER A 689 -58.15 15.24 16.26
CA SER A 689 -58.81 13.93 16.20
C SER A 689 -57.93 12.90 15.52
N GLY A 690 -57.80 11.70 16.10
CA GLY A 690 -56.95 10.63 15.55
C GLY A 690 -55.46 10.92 15.64
N CYS A 691 -55.02 11.63 16.68
CA CYS A 691 -53.63 11.99 16.95
C CYS A 691 -53.10 11.17 18.13
N ASP A 692 -51.88 10.64 18.06
CA ASP A 692 -51.33 9.78 19.12
C ASP A 692 -50.29 10.53 19.97
N VAL A 693 -50.37 10.37 21.30
CA VAL A 693 -49.73 11.29 22.27
C VAL A 693 -49.03 10.53 23.40
N GLU A 694 -47.69 10.56 23.42
CA GLU A 694 -46.83 9.69 24.26
C GLU A 694 -46.22 10.38 25.52
N VAL A 695 -46.84 11.45 26.02
CA VAL A 695 -46.16 12.49 26.80
C VAL A 695 -46.81 12.80 28.16
N ILE A 696 -46.14 13.61 28.99
CA ILE A 696 -46.53 13.95 30.36
C ILE A 696 -47.01 15.41 30.43
N GLY A 697 -48.15 15.63 31.08
CA GLY A 697 -48.63 16.97 31.48
C GLY A 697 -49.55 17.70 30.50
N CYS A 698 -49.94 17.08 29.39
CA CYS A 698 -50.69 17.73 28.30
C CYS A 698 -52.22 17.65 28.47
N ASP A 699 -52.93 18.72 28.14
CA ASP A 699 -54.40 18.77 28.04
C ASP A 699 -54.83 18.36 26.60
N VAL A 700 -55.70 17.35 26.49
CA VAL A 700 -56.13 16.78 25.18
C VAL A 700 -57.66 16.81 25.04
N GLU A 701 -58.16 17.53 24.03
CA GLU A 701 -59.59 17.60 23.67
C GLU A 701 -59.80 17.12 22.21
N GLY A 702 -60.47 15.98 22.03
CA GLY A 702 -60.54 15.30 20.72
C GLY A 702 -61.42 14.06 20.62
N ILE A 703 -61.29 13.30 19.53
CA ILE A 703 -62.01 12.05 19.27
C ILE A 703 -61.05 11.01 18.68
N GLY A 704 -60.98 9.83 19.30
CA GLY A 704 -60.19 8.68 18.80
C GLY A 704 -58.68 8.93 18.75
N CYS A 705 -58.16 9.69 19.71
CA CYS A 705 -56.73 9.94 19.94
C CYS A 705 -56.24 8.98 21.04
N ASP A 706 -55.18 8.20 20.82
CA ASP A 706 -54.69 7.24 21.81
C ASP A 706 -53.51 7.82 22.61
N VAL A 707 -53.39 7.45 23.90
CA VAL A 707 -52.52 8.16 24.86
C VAL A 707 -51.75 7.20 25.77
N GLU A 708 -50.42 7.29 25.76
CA GLU A 708 -49.55 6.51 26.66
C GLU A 708 -48.72 7.40 27.60
N ARG A 709 -48.41 6.88 28.81
CA ARG A 709 -47.77 7.56 29.96
C ARG A 709 -48.76 8.38 30.83
N SER A 710 -48.26 9.28 31.69
CA SER A 710 -48.88 9.64 32.98
C SER A 710 -49.17 11.13 33.20
N ASP A 711 -50.18 11.42 34.03
CA ASP A 711 -50.60 12.76 34.49
C ASP A 711 -51.19 13.70 33.40
N CYS A 712 -52.05 13.17 32.52
CA CYS A 712 -52.76 13.92 31.45
C CYS A 712 -54.30 13.86 31.60
N ASP A 713 -55.02 14.94 31.26
CA ASP A 713 -56.45 15.16 31.61
C ASP A 713 -57.41 15.02 30.39
N VAL A 714 -57.54 13.80 29.85
CA VAL A 714 -58.14 13.52 28.52
C VAL A 714 -59.66 13.72 28.46
N LYS A 715 -60.14 14.44 27.43
CA LYS A 715 -61.56 14.75 27.20
C LYS A 715 -61.99 14.37 25.78
N GLY A 716 -62.39 13.11 25.59
CA GLY A 716 -62.78 12.57 24.28
C GLY A 716 -63.76 11.39 24.30
N SER A 717 -63.76 10.59 23.23
CA SER A 717 -64.54 9.35 23.13
C SER A 717 -63.92 8.34 22.18
N GLY A 718 -63.78 7.08 22.62
CA GLY A 718 -63.20 6.00 21.81
C GLY A 718 -61.68 6.08 21.68
N CYS A 719 -61.00 6.44 22.77
CA CYS A 719 -59.55 6.47 22.96
C CYS A 719 -59.16 5.26 23.82
N ASP A 720 -58.02 4.63 23.58
CA ASP A 720 -57.39 3.66 24.49
C ASP A 720 -56.20 4.31 25.23
N VAL A 721 -55.88 3.83 26.44
CA VAL A 721 -54.96 4.54 27.37
C VAL A 721 -54.13 3.56 28.20
N GLU A 722 -52.80 3.63 28.15
CA GLU A 722 -51.90 2.85 29.05
C GLU A 722 -50.97 3.76 29.87
N GLY A 723 -51.05 3.68 31.21
CA GLY A 723 -50.27 4.56 32.08
C GLY A 723 -50.56 4.44 33.57
N ILE A 724 -49.69 5.06 34.38
CA ILE A 724 -49.84 5.12 35.85
C ILE A 724 -50.21 6.54 36.26
N GLY A 725 -51.50 6.81 36.49
CA GLY A 725 -51.97 8.03 37.16
C GLY A 725 -53.12 8.80 36.51
N CYS A 726 -53.50 8.47 35.27
CA CYS A 726 -54.46 9.25 34.47
C CYS A 726 -55.91 9.13 34.97
N ASP A 727 -56.68 10.22 34.88
CA ASP A 727 -58.11 10.29 35.21
C ASP A 727 -58.94 10.41 33.91
N VAL A 728 -59.72 9.39 33.57
CA VAL A 728 -60.39 9.26 32.24
C VAL A 728 -61.91 9.37 32.35
N VAL A 729 -62.57 10.11 31.44
CA VAL A 729 -64.02 10.40 31.52
C VAL A 729 -64.78 10.07 30.23
N ARG A 730 -65.57 8.98 30.29
CA ARG A 730 -66.57 8.42 29.33
C ARG A 730 -66.14 7.16 28.56
N LEU A 731 -66.94 6.77 27.57
CA LEU A 731 -67.15 5.39 27.13
C LEU A 731 -66.23 5.03 25.97
N GLY A 732 -65.43 3.96 26.12
CA GLY A 732 -64.77 3.28 25.01
C GLY A 732 -63.51 2.50 25.38
N CYS A 733 -62.77 3.00 26.38
CA CYS A 733 -61.37 2.70 26.66
C CYS A 733 -61.13 1.35 27.38
N ASP A 734 -60.10 0.61 26.97
CA ASP A 734 -59.41 -0.41 27.77
C ASP A 734 -58.01 0.10 28.25
N VAL A 735 -57.43 -0.53 29.30
CA VAL A 735 -56.22 -0.02 30.02
C VAL A 735 -55.38 -1.15 30.65
N GLU A 736 -54.10 -1.31 30.27
CA GLU A 736 -53.05 -2.02 31.05
C GLU A 736 -51.76 -1.16 31.20
N GLY A 737 -50.55 -1.76 31.20
CA GLY A 737 -49.26 -1.03 31.05
C GLY A 737 -48.12 -1.33 32.05
N LEU A 738 -46.87 -1.35 31.55
CA LEU A 738 -45.61 -0.95 32.24
C LEU A 738 -44.31 -1.03 31.36
N GLY A 739 -44.14 -0.10 30.41
CA GLY A 739 -42.87 0.49 29.92
C GLY A 739 -41.76 -0.35 29.23
N CYS A 740 -41.32 0.10 28.03
CA CYS A 740 -39.97 -0.01 27.44
C CYS A 740 -39.87 0.79 26.11
N ASP A 741 -38.65 1.06 25.59
CA ASP A 741 -38.37 2.03 24.50
C ASP A 741 -37.57 1.44 23.28
N VAL A 742 -37.20 2.28 22.27
CA VAL A 742 -35.97 2.27 21.38
C VAL A 742 -36.06 2.07 19.82
N GLU A 743 -35.81 3.18 19.05
CA GLU A 743 -35.03 3.41 17.77
C GLU A 743 -35.33 2.61 16.43
N ASP A 744 -34.91 2.95 15.18
CA ASP A 744 -33.78 3.74 14.58
C ASP A 744 -33.93 4.09 13.04
N THR A 745 -33.00 4.91 12.51
CA THR A 745 -32.81 5.64 11.21
C THR A 745 -32.33 4.92 9.90
N LEU A 746 -32.42 5.56 8.69
CA LEU A 746 -31.65 5.29 7.41
C LEU A 746 -32.03 6.31 6.28
N GLN A 747 -31.27 6.86 5.30
CA GLN A 747 -29.96 6.73 4.56
C GLN A 747 -29.99 6.29 3.05
N VAL A 748 -29.06 6.78 2.19
CA VAL A 748 -29.32 7.22 0.77
C VAL A 748 -28.15 7.05 -0.28
N GLU A 749 -28.39 6.53 -1.53
CA GLU A 749 -27.34 6.05 -2.51
C GLU A 749 -27.63 6.02 -4.07
N GLN A 750 -26.75 5.42 -4.93
CA GLN A 750 -26.81 5.34 -6.44
C GLN A 750 -26.11 4.08 -7.11
N LYS A 751 -26.36 3.76 -8.41
CA LYS A 751 -25.92 2.50 -9.14
C LYS A 751 -25.73 2.59 -10.68
N VAL A 752 -24.95 1.67 -11.31
CA VAL A 752 -24.76 1.41 -12.78
C VAL A 752 -24.79 -0.12 -13.13
N ILE A 753 -25.15 -0.55 -14.37
CA ILE A 753 -25.41 -1.98 -14.73
C ILE A 753 -25.02 -2.36 -16.21
N PRO A 754 -23.83 -2.92 -16.49
CA PRO A 754 -23.48 -3.40 -17.84
C PRO A 754 -24.07 -4.79 -18.21
N ARG A 755 -24.80 -4.88 -19.34
CA ARG A 755 -25.22 -6.16 -19.96
C ARG A 755 -24.34 -6.58 -21.15
N VAL A 756 -23.23 -7.24 -20.81
CA VAL A 756 -22.61 -8.35 -21.57
C VAL A 756 -22.23 -8.13 -23.05
N LEU A 757 -21.08 -7.48 -23.29
CA LEU A 757 -19.97 -8.05 -24.07
C LEU A 757 -18.65 -7.37 -23.64
N HIS A 758 -17.50 -7.71 -24.23
CA HIS A 758 -16.17 -7.35 -23.69
C HIS A 758 -15.90 -5.83 -23.54
N THR A 759 -15.15 -5.47 -22.49
CA THR A 759 -14.42 -4.19 -22.22
C THR A 759 -15.12 -2.84 -22.49
N CYS A 760 -14.93 -1.89 -21.57
CA CYS A 760 -15.14 -0.45 -21.82
C CYS A 760 -13.88 0.31 -21.44
N THR A 761 -13.09 0.78 -22.41
CA THR A 761 -11.74 1.28 -22.13
C THR A 761 -11.71 2.60 -21.35
N SER A 762 -12.79 3.38 -21.33
CA SER A 762 -12.78 4.71 -20.71
C SER A 762 -14.16 5.29 -20.35
N PHE A 763 -14.16 6.04 -19.25
CA PHE A 763 -15.24 6.89 -18.75
C PHE A 763 -14.73 8.34 -18.67
N ILE A 764 -15.44 9.29 -19.28
CA ILE A 764 -15.19 10.74 -19.17
C ILE A 764 -16.48 11.44 -18.72
N GLN A 765 -16.33 12.36 -17.76
CA GLN A 765 -17.23 13.50 -17.62
C GLN A 765 -16.61 14.71 -18.34
N ASP A 766 -17.26 15.17 -19.41
CA ASP A 766 -17.05 16.52 -19.95
C ASP A 766 -18.17 17.44 -19.46
N MET A 767 -17.93 18.75 -19.50
CA MET A 767 -18.96 19.79 -19.38
C MET A 767 -19.61 20.06 -20.75
#